data_AF-A0A3N0DZ27-F1
#
_entry.id   AF-A0A3N0DZ27-F1
#
_cell.length_a   1.000
_cell.length_b   1.000
_cell.length_c   1.000
_cell.angle_alpha   90.00
_cell.angle_beta   90.00
_cell.angle_gamma   90.00
#
_symmetry.space_group_name_H-M   'P 1'
#
loop_
_entity.id
_entity.type
_entity.pdbx_description
1 polymer ?
#
loop_
_entity_poly.entity_id
_entity_poly.type
_entity_poly.pdbx_seq_one_letter_code
_entity_poly.pdbx_strand_id
1 'polypeptide(L)'
;MHFSLLHRHLRIWVTASVALLLVCLSGPAQAASIDPWPSYDGQTKCSPSAKKGTLKLAAYLQKHYPGSGSYGISRACSSGGRSEHKEGRAFDWRVNVNRAKERGYAMDFIKRVRATDSAGNRDALARRMGIMYIIFNDTIYSSTYNFAARPYLNSACKSRSSCSATLRHRDHMHISLTRAGGAGKTSWYSGHVLSGGSSTPTTPTPTDIGHEDNDIPTLSLARPVTIYTEPGETSSTRLAVKRGQTIKVTAYGVARFGPGHQLVTDPTCVWNDETEKWEKNPRPEVKARYGDPELRVNGVAILASSSCHGGQHVYSAKIVQKRTTPIKVTMGGRDQQDGLIRVVLSRPTANIGSSIPKAPTAARAPLVRSPIAGSVRAVRDDVTLDGRDPGTWSDQALEAGVEYKVTVSGTQRIARGVATDGQCLSIDGRWERQGSMDLYRPGATHGALYIDGVRFKGSAPAEDLTGCMLHSHTMTYRPTESGRVALSVFDPTGNDDNDGSLTVRFDRVTPVALPTAAPAEDVGRSTDWTRTSDAFTVPANDPAGRISSMRLKTGRGATIYVDGTVDVSDDLTTDASCVQNDWRWVTDFGLASGQDLFGLAVDGQDVDWLTSRNRQSGCDYRHKYVLHYTATKNGPLRIALADLDYGDNSGSFNVSIVRD
;
A
#
# COMPACT_ATOMS: atom_id res chain seq x y z
N MET A 1 46.03 -20.52 -32.46
CA MET A 1 47.41 -20.90 -32.13
C MET A 1 47.89 -20.05 -30.95
N HIS A 2 48.14 -20.69 -29.80
CA HIS A 2 49.03 -20.33 -28.67
C HIS A 2 48.83 -19.02 -27.90
N PHE A 3 48.94 -18.96 -26.56
CA PHE A 3 48.83 -19.93 -25.46
C PHE A 3 48.82 -19.08 -24.16
N SER A 4 48.31 -19.68 -23.10
CA SER A 4 48.03 -19.12 -21.78
C SER A 4 49.23 -19.14 -20.81
N LEU A 5 49.13 -18.34 -19.74
CA LEU A 5 49.66 -18.53 -18.37
C LEU A 5 51.18 -18.50 -18.09
N LEU A 6 51.57 -17.76 -17.05
CA LEU A 6 52.39 -18.34 -15.97
C LEU A 6 52.12 -17.68 -14.60
N HIS A 7 52.16 -18.53 -13.57
CA HIS A 7 51.74 -18.34 -12.19
C HIS A 7 52.93 -18.06 -11.23
N ARG A 8 52.65 -17.26 -10.18
CA ARG A 8 52.97 -17.46 -8.75
C ARG A 8 54.41 -17.35 -8.16
N HIS A 9 54.51 -16.35 -7.25
CA HIS A 9 54.90 -16.39 -5.82
C HIS A 9 56.37 -16.44 -5.35
N LEU A 10 56.80 -15.38 -4.62
CA LEU A 10 57.50 -15.42 -3.30
C LEU A 10 57.56 -13.98 -2.70
N ARG A 11 56.71 -13.57 -1.73
CA ARG A 11 56.76 -13.71 -0.25
C ARG A 11 57.68 -12.72 0.52
N ILE A 12 57.06 -11.89 1.39
CA ILE A 12 57.45 -11.44 2.77
C ILE A 12 57.46 -9.91 3.05
N TRP A 13 56.30 -9.44 3.54
CA TRP A 13 55.95 -8.66 4.76
C TRP A 13 56.84 -7.56 5.44
N VAL A 14 56.09 -6.55 5.97
CA VAL A 14 56.34 -5.62 7.13
C VAL A 14 57.14 -4.34 6.78
N THR A 15 56.75 -3.06 6.99
CA THR A 15 55.83 -2.36 7.92
C THR A 15 55.53 -0.91 7.47
N ALA A 16 54.29 -0.48 7.73
CA ALA A 16 53.84 0.81 8.29
C ALA A 16 54.42 2.16 7.78
N SER A 17 53.55 3.01 7.20
CA SER A 17 52.89 4.10 7.95
C SER A 17 51.93 4.88 7.06
N VAL A 18 50.63 4.67 7.29
CA VAL A 18 49.53 5.48 6.76
C VAL A 18 49.40 6.72 7.63
N ALA A 19 49.79 7.87 7.10
CA ALA A 19 49.44 9.17 7.68
C ALA A 19 47.98 9.47 7.32
N LEU A 20 47.14 9.21 8.31
CA LEU A 20 45.70 9.43 8.36
C LEU A 20 45.40 10.93 8.33
N LEU A 21 45.03 11.49 7.17
CA LEU A 21 44.39 12.80 7.09
C LEU A 21 42.89 12.62 7.36
N LEU A 22 42.56 12.48 8.64
CA LEU A 22 41.20 12.45 9.15
C LEU A 22 40.67 13.88 9.16
N VAL A 23 40.17 14.35 8.01
CA VAL A 23 39.24 15.47 7.99
C VAL A 23 37.99 14.97 8.69
N CYS A 24 37.87 15.27 9.99
CA CYS A 24 36.61 15.20 10.70
C CYS A 24 35.63 16.17 10.03
N LEU A 25 34.95 15.70 8.99
CA LEU A 25 33.61 16.16 8.67
C LEU A 25 32.76 15.81 9.88
N SER A 26 32.64 16.75 10.80
CA SER A 26 31.57 16.79 11.78
C SER A 26 30.26 16.87 11.03
N GLY A 27 29.77 15.72 10.54
CA GLY A 27 28.37 15.58 10.17
C GLY A 27 27.51 16.04 11.35
N PRO A 28 26.33 16.63 11.12
CA PRO A 28 25.46 16.99 12.22
C PRO A 28 25.23 15.73 13.04
N ALA A 29 25.73 15.73 14.29
CA ALA A 29 25.48 14.66 15.24
C ALA A 29 23.96 14.46 15.26
N GLN A 30 23.50 13.31 14.78
CA GLN A 30 22.11 12.90 14.91
C GLN A 30 21.77 13.05 16.39
N ALA A 31 20.91 14.03 16.70
CA ALA A 31 20.50 14.28 18.07
C ALA A 31 19.97 12.96 18.64
N ALA A 32 20.70 12.38 19.58
CA ALA A 32 20.36 11.07 20.15
C ALA A 32 18.92 11.11 20.64
N SER A 33 18.15 10.07 20.33
CA SER A 33 16.72 10.04 20.60
C SER A 33 16.45 10.27 22.10
N ILE A 34 15.54 11.20 22.38
CA ILE A 34 15.12 11.59 23.73
C ILE A 34 13.62 11.81 23.73
N ASP A 35 12.94 11.52 24.86
CA ASP A 35 11.51 11.78 25.00
C ASP A 35 11.19 13.23 24.61
N PRO A 36 10.07 13.48 23.91
CA PRO A 36 9.68 14.82 23.52
C PRO A 36 9.47 15.70 24.76
N TRP A 37 9.51 17.00 24.55
CA TRP A 37 9.18 17.95 25.62
C TRP A 37 7.77 17.65 26.16
N PRO A 38 7.63 17.39 27.47
CA PRO A 38 6.32 17.15 28.06
C PRO A 38 5.41 18.36 27.86
N SER A 39 4.21 18.19 27.32
CA SER A 39 3.20 19.26 27.34
C SER A 39 2.55 19.34 28.72
N TYR A 40 1.91 20.47 29.04
CA TYR A 40 1.01 20.51 30.19
C TYR A 40 -0.13 19.50 29.95
N ASP A 41 -0.17 18.50 30.81
CA ASP A 41 -1.12 17.40 30.77
C ASP A 41 -1.93 17.44 32.05
N GLY A 42 -2.89 18.36 32.13
CA GLY A 42 -3.65 18.58 33.36
C GLY A 42 -4.66 17.45 33.64
N GLN A 43 -5.09 17.32 34.90
CA GLN A 43 -6.11 16.35 35.32
C GLN A 43 -7.37 16.36 34.43
N THR A 44 -7.86 15.20 33.96
CA THR A 44 -9.13 15.12 33.20
C THR A 44 -10.10 14.08 33.75
N LYS A 45 -9.60 13.14 34.57
CA LYS A 45 -10.40 12.15 35.28
C LYS A 45 -9.97 12.07 36.74
N CYS A 46 -10.74 11.36 37.56
CA CYS A 46 -10.25 10.95 38.88
C CYS A 46 -9.85 9.47 38.85
N SER A 47 -8.60 9.19 39.23
CA SER A 47 -8.02 7.86 39.36
C SER A 47 -6.90 7.95 40.40
N PRO A 48 -7.23 8.04 41.71
CA PRO A 48 -6.30 8.50 42.73
C PRO A 48 -5.20 7.47 43.04
N SER A 49 -5.34 6.20 42.64
CA SER A 49 -4.32 5.17 42.85
C SER A 49 -2.96 5.61 42.28
N ALA A 50 -1.92 5.53 43.12
CA ALA A 50 -0.55 5.93 42.75
C ALA A 50 -0.10 5.21 41.48
N LYS A 51 0.41 5.99 40.51
CA LYS A 51 0.86 5.45 39.22
C LYS A 51 2.31 4.96 39.32
N LYS A 52 2.64 3.93 38.51
CA LYS A 52 3.93 3.21 38.58
C LYS A 52 5.14 4.13 38.46
N GLY A 53 5.08 5.11 37.56
CA GLY A 53 6.15 6.09 37.39
C GLY A 53 6.27 7.08 38.54
N THR A 54 5.16 7.47 39.16
CA THR A 54 5.16 8.31 40.36
C THR A 54 5.79 7.58 41.54
N LEU A 55 5.50 6.29 41.71
CA LEU A 55 6.12 5.45 42.74
C LEU A 55 7.63 5.32 42.52
N LYS A 56 8.06 5.08 41.27
CA LYS A 56 9.49 5.04 40.91
C LYS A 56 10.21 6.38 41.13
N LEU A 57 9.57 7.51 40.82
CA LEU A 57 10.10 8.85 41.13
C LEU A 57 10.25 9.06 42.63
N ALA A 58 9.21 8.76 43.42
CA ALA A 58 9.23 8.91 44.87
C ALA A 58 10.33 8.04 45.52
N ALA A 59 10.51 6.81 45.03
CA ALA A 59 11.59 5.92 45.49
C ALA A 59 12.98 6.47 45.11
N TYR A 60 13.14 6.97 43.88
CA TYR A 60 14.39 7.59 43.42
C TYR A 60 14.79 8.78 44.29
N LEU A 61 13.86 9.71 44.54
CA LEU A 61 14.14 10.91 45.35
C LEU A 61 14.52 10.55 46.79
N GLN A 62 13.81 9.60 47.41
CA GLN A 62 14.11 9.19 48.77
C GLN A 62 15.44 8.44 48.89
N LYS A 63 15.79 7.63 47.88
CA LYS A 63 17.08 6.94 47.82
C LYS A 63 18.25 7.90 47.58
N HIS A 64 18.08 8.85 46.66
CA HIS A 64 19.13 9.76 46.22
C HIS A 64 19.37 10.91 47.22
N TYR A 65 18.36 11.25 48.03
CA TYR A 65 18.40 12.34 49.00
C TYR A 65 18.00 11.84 50.40
N PRO A 66 18.90 11.12 51.10
CA PRO A 66 18.60 10.52 52.39
C PRO A 66 18.28 11.58 53.45
N GLY A 67 17.22 11.32 54.23
CA GLY A 67 16.67 12.25 55.22
C GLY A 67 15.53 13.14 54.72
N SER A 68 15.27 13.17 53.41
CA SER A 68 14.00 13.70 52.86
C SER A 68 12.82 12.75 53.14
N GLY A 69 11.60 13.05 52.70
CA GLY A 69 10.48 12.12 52.84
C GLY A 69 9.31 12.39 51.92
N SER A 70 8.13 11.89 52.26
CA SER A 70 6.93 11.98 51.41
C SER A 70 5.78 12.67 52.16
N TYR A 71 5.12 13.62 51.49
CA TYR A 71 3.80 14.14 51.87
C TYR A 71 2.67 13.51 51.05
N GLY A 72 3.00 12.63 50.10
CA GLY A 72 2.05 11.73 49.46
C GLY A 72 1.90 11.95 47.97
N ILE A 73 1.24 10.98 47.34
CA ILE A 73 0.98 10.94 45.89
C ILE A 73 -0.49 11.26 45.58
N SER A 74 -1.39 10.80 46.43
CA SER A 74 -2.81 10.72 46.10
C SER A 74 -3.64 11.70 46.91
N ARG A 75 -4.68 12.27 46.28
CA ARG A 75 -5.73 13.05 46.96
C ARG A 75 -7.10 12.50 46.60
N ALA A 76 -8.06 12.63 47.52
CA ALA A 76 -9.44 12.20 47.30
C ALA A 76 -10.08 12.95 46.12
N CYS A 77 -10.94 12.27 45.37
CA CYS A 77 -11.66 12.85 44.24
C CYS A 77 -12.56 14.04 44.66
N SER A 78 -13.12 13.96 45.87
CA SER A 78 -13.99 14.97 46.48
C SER A 78 -13.25 16.22 46.98
N SER A 79 -11.91 16.20 47.03
CA SER A 79 -11.12 17.39 47.34
C SER A 79 -11.35 18.46 46.26
N GLY A 80 -11.41 19.75 46.60
CA GLY A 80 -11.66 20.81 45.61
C GLY A 80 -10.54 20.98 44.57
N GLY A 81 -10.85 21.69 43.47
CA GLY A 81 -9.86 22.11 42.45
C GLY A 81 -9.34 21.02 41.51
N ARG A 82 -8.60 21.42 40.47
CA ARG A 82 -7.92 20.50 39.53
C ARG A 82 -6.57 20.10 40.12
N SER A 83 -6.26 18.79 40.17
CA SER A 83 -4.99 18.30 40.70
C SER A 83 -4.60 16.92 40.18
N GLU A 84 -3.35 16.79 39.80
CA GLU A 84 -2.67 15.58 39.34
C GLU A 84 -2.55 14.52 40.44
N HIS A 85 -2.65 14.93 41.72
CA HIS A 85 -2.77 13.99 42.84
C HIS A 85 -4.04 13.14 42.75
N LYS A 86 -5.10 13.65 42.12
CA LYS A 86 -6.34 12.90 41.89
C LYS A 86 -6.20 11.86 40.78
N GLU A 87 -5.11 11.89 40.02
CA GLU A 87 -4.77 10.86 39.03
C GLU A 87 -3.58 10.00 39.48
N GLY A 88 -3.09 10.19 40.71
CA GLY A 88 -1.95 9.45 41.28
C GLY A 88 -0.61 9.73 40.59
N ARG A 89 -0.49 10.89 39.90
CA ARG A 89 0.67 11.26 39.07
C ARG A 89 1.35 12.57 39.46
N ALA A 90 1.06 13.05 40.66
CA ALA A 90 1.86 14.05 41.35
C ALA A 90 2.47 13.46 42.62
N PHE A 91 3.55 14.08 43.08
CA PHE A 91 4.23 13.73 44.31
C PHE A 91 4.62 14.99 45.07
N ASP A 92 4.16 15.08 46.32
CA ASP A 92 4.61 16.10 47.26
C ASP A 92 5.83 15.53 48.03
N TRP A 93 7.04 15.92 47.60
CA TRP A 93 8.31 15.48 48.17
C TRP A 93 8.67 16.37 49.37
N ARG A 94 8.82 15.78 50.57
CA ARG A 94 9.11 16.51 51.81
C ARG A 94 10.57 16.98 51.81
N VAL A 95 10.74 18.25 51.46
CA VAL A 95 11.97 19.03 51.55
C VAL A 95 11.63 20.47 51.93
N ASN A 96 12.19 20.96 53.04
CA ASN A 96 11.88 22.26 53.60
C ASN A 96 12.96 23.29 53.23
N VAL A 97 12.56 24.41 52.62
CA VAL A 97 13.47 25.47 52.18
C VAL A 97 14.25 26.11 53.32
N ASN A 98 13.73 26.12 54.54
CA ASN A 98 14.39 26.73 55.69
C ASN A 98 15.52 25.83 56.25
N ARG A 99 15.57 24.54 55.87
CA ARG A 99 16.65 23.63 56.27
C ARG A 99 17.72 23.59 55.20
N ALA A 100 18.94 24.04 55.52
CA ALA A 100 20.03 24.17 54.55
C ALA A 100 20.28 22.88 53.75
N LYS A 101 20.29 21.71 54.42
CA LYS A 101 20.46 20.40 53.79
C LYS A 101 19.34 20.05 52.81
N GLU A 102 18.09 20.20 53.23
CA GLU A 102 16.91 19.87 52.39
C GLU A 102 16.73 20.87 51.22
N ARG A 103 17.04 22.16 51.45
CA ARG A 103 17.14 23.16 50.38
C ARG A 103 18.21 22.79 49.36
N GLY A 104 19.37 22.30 49.81
CA GLY A 104 20.42 21.78 48.94
C GLY A 104 19.94 20.64 48.05
N TYR A 105 19.18 19.69 48.61
CA TYR A 105 18.57 18.58 47.86
C TYR A 105 17.59 19.06 46.78
N ALA A 106 16.70 19.98 47.14
CA ALA A 106 15.73 20.54 46.20
C ALA A 106 16.41 21.26 45.02
N MET A 107 17.44 22.06 45.30
CA MET A 107 18.18 22.78 44.26
C MET A 107 19.05 21.85 43.41
N ASP A 108 19.66 20.81 43.99
CA ASP A 108 20.38 19.78 43.23
C ASP A 108 19.44 19.04 42.27
N PHE A 109 18.25 18.65 42.73
CA PHE A 109 17.25 18.01 41.86
C PHE A 109 16.81 18.93 40.71
N ILE A 110 16.47 20.19 41.00
CA ILE A 110 16.12 21.18 39.97
C ILE A 110 17.26 21.35 38.96
N LYS A 111 18.51 21.41 39.43
CA LYS A 111 19.69 21.50 38.56
C LYS A 111 19.82 20.27 37.66
N ARG A 112 19.64 19.06 38.20
CA ARG A 112 19.76 17.80 37.46
C ARG A 112 18.68 17.65 36.39
N VAL A 113 17.42 17.92 36.72
CA VAL A 113 16.32 17.75 35.75
C VAL A 113 16.41 18.76 34.59
N ARG A 114 17.06 19.90 34.83
CA ARG A 114 17.30 20.95 33.84
C ARG A 114 18.64 20.85 33.11
N ALA A 115 19.50 19.91 33.51
CA ALA A 115 20.82 19.77 32.90
C ALA A 115 20.70 19.35 31.43
N THR A 116 21.60 19.90 30.61
CA THR A 116 21.83 19.41 29.25
C THR A 116 22.62 18.11 29.32
N ASP A 117 22.17 17.06 28.63
CA ASP A 117 22.92 15.79 28.57
C ASP A 117 24.13 15.88 27.61
N SER A 118 24.96 14.83 27.59
CA SER A 118 26.16 14.77 26.73
C SER A 118 25.85 14.79 25.23
N ALA A 119 24.59 14.55 24.84
CA ALA A 119 24.12 14.63 23.47
C ALA A 119 23.51 16.01 23.13
N GLY A 120 23.62 16.99 24.02
CA GLY A 120 23.14 18.35 23.80
C GLY A 120 21.64 18.54 24.07
N ASN A 121 20.95 17.54 24.61
CA ASN A 121 19.52 17.66 24.89
C ASN A 121 19.28 18.47 26.16
N ARG A 122 18.62 19.63 26.03
CA ARG A 122 18.20 20.45 27.17
C ARG A 122 17.13 19.75 28.01
N ASP A 123 17.21 19.98 29.33
CA ASP A 123 16.25 19.49 30.33
C ASP A 123 16.00 17.97 30.22
N ALA A 124 17.09 17.23 29.92
CA ALA A 124 16.99 15.86 29.45
C ALA A 124 16.34 14.95 30.48
N LEU A 125 16.77 15.04 31.74
CA LEU A 125 16.22 14.19 32.79
C LEU A 125 14.75 14.54 33.10
N ALA A 126 14.34 15.81 33.02
CA ALA A 126 12.93 16.19 33.14
C ALA A 126 12.06 15.54 32.05
N ARG A 127 12.54 15.56 30.80
CA ARG A 127 11.87 14.94 29.64
C ARG A 127 11.77 13.43 29.82
N ARG A 128 12.89 12.79 30.19
CA ARG A 128 12.94 11.33 30.39
C ARG A 128 12.08 10.84 31.54
N MET A 129 11.94 11.62 32.62
CA MET A 129 11.01 11.33 33.72
C MET A 129 9.55 11.71 33.39
N GLY A 130 9.30 12.43 32.29
CA GLY A 130 7.97 12.91 31.94
C GLY A 130 7.43 13.97 32.91
N ILE A 131 8.30 14.77 33.54
CA ILE A 131 7.92 15.87 34.42
C ILE A 131 7.30 16.98 33.58
N MET A 132 6.10 17.44 33.95
CA MET A 132 5.47 18.60 33.29
C MET A 132 5.64 19.89 34.09
N TYR A 133 5.71 19.84 35.41
CA TYR A 133 6.14 20.97 36.23
C TYR A 133 6.59 20.57 37.64
N ILE A 134 7.36 21.48 38.24
CA ILE A 134 7.86 21.45 39.62
C ILE A 134 7.51 22.78 40.28
N ILE A 135 7.07 22.75 41.55
CA ILE A 135 6.87 23.95 42.37
C ILE A 135 7.66 23.79 43.67
N PHE A 136 8.52 24.76 43.97
CA PHE A 136 9.28 24.80 45.22
C PHE A 136 9.66 26.24 45.56
N ASN A 137 9.53 26.61 46.83
CA ASN A 137 9.91 27.92 47.37
C ASN A 137 9.40 29.09 46.51
N ASP A 138 8.07 29.22 46.40
CA ASP A 138 7.44 30.32 45.66
C ASP A 138 7.81 30.40 44.16
N THR A 139 8.36 29.32 43.61
CA THR A 139 8.86 29.25 42.23
C THR A 139 8.29 28.04 41.51
N ILE A 140 7.80 28.23 40.29
CA ILE A 140 7.38 27.16 39.38
C ILE A 140 8.37 27.02 38.21
N TYR A 141 8.69 25.76 37.89
CA TYR A 141 9.50 25.35 36.75
C TYR A 141 8.62 24.42 35.91
N SER A 142 8.19 24.83 34.73
CA SER A 142 7.26 24.05 33.90
C SER A 142 7.83 23.81 32.51
N SER A 143 7.56 22.64 31.94
CA SER A 143 7.99 22.28 30.59
C SER A 143 7.50 23.25 29.52
N THR A 144 6.29 23.81 29.67
CA THR A 144 5.73 24.84 28.76
C THR A 144 6.53 26.15 28.72
N TYR A 145 7.42 26.36 29.70
CA TYR A 145 8.30 27.53 29.79
C TYR A 145 9.77 27.11 29.83
N ASN A 146 10.12 25.98 29.20
CA ASN A 146 11.50 25.46 29.16
C ASN A 146 12.13 25.32 30.55
N PHE A 147 11.29 24.96 31.55
CA PHE A 147 11.64 24.95 32.97
C PHE A 147 12.33 26.22 33.48
N ALA A 148 12.11 27.37 32.85
CA ALA A 148 12.56 28.65 33.40
C ALA A 148 11.90 28.89 34.76
N ALA A 149 12.68 29.42 35.71
CA ALA A 149 12.19 29.78 37.03
C ALA A 149 11.17 30.92 36.91
N ARG A 150 9.97 30.74 37.47
CA ARG A 150 8.93 31.78 37.45
C ARG A 150 8.29 31.94 38.82
N PRO A 151 7.84 33.15 39.17
CA PRO A 151 6.99 33.38 40.33
C PRO A 151 5.82 32.40 40.38
N TYR A 152 5.60 31.80 41.54
CA TYR A 152 4.41 31.03 41.85
C TYR A 152 3.62 31.70 42.98
N LEU A 153 2.29 31.69 42.80
CA LEU A 153 1.28 32.04 43.78
C LEU A 153 0.17 30.98 43.68
N ASN A 154 -0.21 30.39 44.80
CA ASN A 154 -1.31 29.43 44.82
C ASN A 154 -2.64 30.14 44.56
N SER A 155 -3.53 29.54 43.78
CA SER A 155 -4.83 30.14 43.42
C SER A 155 -5.76 30.41 44.62
N ALA A 156 -5.56 29.72 45.75
CA ALA A 156 -6.30 30.00 46.98
C ALA A 156 -5.79 31.24 47.74
N CYS A 157 -4.74 31.91 47.24
CA CYS A 157 -4.06 33.01 47.92
C CYS A 157 -4.15 34.30 47.08
N LYS A 158 -4.60 35.39 47.71
CA LYS A 158 -4.63 36.73 47.09
C LYS A 158 -3.24 37.33 46.91
N SER A 159 -2.30 36.99 47.81
CA SER A 159 -0.91 37.45 47.77
C SER A 159 0.00 36.44 48.46
N ARG A 160 1.33 36.57 48.29
CA ARG A 160 2.30 35.69 48.96
C ARG A 160 2.36 35.87 50.48
N SER A 161 2.14 37.09 50.97
CA SER A 161 2.17 37.39 52.41
C SER A 161 0.99 36.76 53.15
N SER A 162 -0.16 36.61 52.50
CA SER A 162 -1.36 35.99 53.06
C SER A 162 -1.42 34.46 52.89
N CYS A 163 -0.39 33.82 52.34
CA CYS A 163 -0.40 32.42 51.92
C CYS A 163 0.42 31.53 52.86
N SER A 164 -0.09 30.35 53.22
CA SER A 164 0.60 29.43 54.13
C SER A 164 1.90 28.87 53.51
N ALA A 165 2.83 28.43 54.36
CA ALA A 165 4.09 27.82 53.91
C ALA A 165 3.86 26.62 52.97
N THR A 166 2.84 25.81 53.26
CA THR A 166 2.44 24.66 52.44
C THR A 166 1.88 25.07 51.09
N LEU A 167 0.96 26.03 51.03
CA LEU A 167 0.42 26.49 49.74
C LEU A 167 1.49 27.17 48.88
N ARG A 168 2.52 27.75 49.52
CA ARG A 168 3.71 28.34 48.90
C ARG A 168 4.81 27.32 48.55
N HIS A 169 4.62 26.03 48.85
CA HIS A 169 5.58 24.95 48.59
C HIS A 169 6.95 25.22 49.23
N ARG A 170 6.94 25.72 50.47
CA ARG A 170 8.17 26.02 51.24
C ARG A 170 8.58 24.89 52.17
N ASP A 171 7.65 24.00 52.51
CA ASP A 171 7.85 22.80 53.32
C ASP A 171 7.94 21.51 52.49
N HIS A 172 7.63 21.58 51.18
CA HIS A 172 7.74 20.47 50.23
C HIS A 172 7.95 20.99 48.80
N MET A 173 8.47 20.11 47.94
CA MET A 173 8.49 20.29 46.49
C MET A 173 7.34 19.49 45.88
N HIS A 174 6.48 20.15 45.10
CA HIS A 174 5.45 19.48 44.33
C HIS A 174 5.96 19.16 42.93
N ILE A 175 5.84 17.90 42.51
CA ILE A 175 6.29 17.42 41.20
C ILE A 175 5.11 16.75 40.50
N SER A 176 4.79 17.21 39.30
CA SER A 176 3.71 16.63 38.48
C SER A 176 4.25 15.99 37.21
N LEU A 177 3.86 14.73 36.98
CA LEU A 177 4.21 13.95 35.79
C LEU A 177 3.08 13.99 34.77
N THR A 178 3.40 13.94 33.48
CA THR A 178 2.42 13.62 32.42
C THR A 178 1.78 12.25 32.65
N ARG A 179 0.68 11.91 31.95
CA ARG A 179 0.12 10.56 32.00
C ARG A 179 1.13 9.49 31.56
N ALA A 180 1.98 9.78 30.58
CA ALA A 180 3.05 8.86 30.16
C ALA A 180 4.13 8.69 31.24
N GLY A 181 4.58 9.78 31.87
CA GLY A 181 5.52 9.73 32.99
C GLY A 181 4.93 9.01 34.20
N GLY A 182 3.69 9.35 34.59
CA GLY A 182 2.97 8.67 35.67
C GLY A 182 2.77 7.18 35.39
N ALA A 183 2.43 6.79 34.16
CA ALA A 183 2.30 5.38 33.77
C ALA A 183 3.65 4.64 33.69
N GLY A 184 4.78 5.35 33.72
CA GLY A 184 6.12 4.77 33.57
C GLY A 184 6.45 4.36 32.14
N LYS A 185 5.97 5.12 31.14
CA LYS A 185 6.18 4.82 29.71
C LYS A 185 7.35 5.58 29.06
N THR A 186 7.80 6.69 29.64
CA THR A 186 8.94 7.46 29.12
C THR A 186 10.26 6.71 29.31
N SER A 187 11.31 7.11 28.58
CA SER A 187 12.57 6.36 28.50
C SER A 187 13.27 6.17 29.85
N TRP A 188 13.05 7.03 30.85
CA TRP A 188 13.62 6.83 32.20
C TRP A 188 13.07 5.58 32.89
N TYR A 189 11.84 5.18 32.57
CA TYR A 189 11.16 4.05 33.22
C TYR A 189 11.18 2.77 32.37
N SER A 190 11.06 2.93 31.04
CA SER A 190 10.86 1.85 30.08
C SER A 190 12.13 1.51 29.28
N GLY A 191 13.13 2.39 29.24
CA GLY A 191 14.30 2.25 28.37
C GLY A 191 14.06 2.66 26.91
N HIS A 192 12.83 3.00 26.53
CA HIS A 192 12.47 3.37 25.16
C HIS A 192 11.95 4.81 25.08
N VAL A 193 12.40 5.57 24.08
CA VAL A 193 11.93 6.93 23.80
C VAL A 193 10.50 6.88 23.26
N LEU A 194 9.64 7.77 23.74
CA LEU A 194 8.27 7.88 23.21
C LEU A 194 8.29 8.28 21.72
N SER A 195 7.63 7.49 20.87
CA SER A 195 7.40 7.79 19.46
C SER A 195 6.42 8.96 19.32
N GLY A 196 6.92 10.19 19.31
CA GLY A 196 6.15 11.42 19.17
C GLY A 196 7.07 12.61 18.91
N GLY A 197 6.77 13.38 17.87
CA GLY A 197 7.69 14.31 17.20
C GLY A 197 8.50 15.27 18.07
N SER A 198 9.74 15.48 17.63
CA SER A 198 10.66 16.52 18.07
C SER A 198 10.01 17.90 17.95
N SER A 199 9.85 18.60 19.07
CA SER A 199 9.57 20.04 19.05
C SER A 199 10.47 20.75 20.05
N THR A 200 11.38 21.56 19.52
CA THR A 200 12.19 22.52 20.26
C THR A 200 11.33 23.75 20.57
N PRO A 201 11.22 24.22 21.83
CA PRO A 201 10.32 25.34 22.13
C PRO A 201 11.02 26.70 21.98
N THR A 202 10.47 27.58 21.14
CA THR A 202 10.79 29.02 21.09
C THR A 202 10.08 29.75 22.24
N THR A 203 10.82 30.58 22.97
CA THR A 203 10.35 31.38 24.12
C THR A 203 9.49 32.59 23.67
N PRO A 204 8.37 32.87 24.37
CA PRO A 204 7.98 34.26 24.63
C PRO A 204 7.67 34.55 26.11
N THR A 205 7.87 35.82 26.46
CA THR A 205 7.79 36.46 27.79
C THR A 205 6.36 36.49 28.40
N PRO A 206 6.21 36.35 29.73
CA PRO A 206 4.91 36.20 30.41
C PRO A 206 4.35 37.51 31.02
N THR A 207 3.02 37.55 31.22
CA THR A 207 2.41 38.38 32.28
C THR A 207 1.40 37.56 33.10
N ASP A 208 1.20 38.08 34.30
CA ASP A 208 0.73 37.53 35.58
C ASP A 208 -0.69 36.93 35.61
N ILE A 209 -0.95 36.07 36.60
CA ILE A 209 -2.18 35.31 36.80
C ILE A 209 -3.01 35.96 37.90
N GLY A 210 -4.20 36.48 37.57
CA GLY A 210 -5.21 36.79 38.59
C GLY A 210 -6.42 37.60 38.11
N HIS A 211 -7.42 36.97 37.48
CA HIS A 211 -8.85 37.29 37.65
C HIS A 211 -9.72 36.20 37.01
N GLU A 212 -10.46 35.44 37.82
CA GLU A 212 -11.50 34.54 37.30
C GLU A 212 -12.63 35.37 36.66
N ASP A 213 -13.09 34.87 35.50
CA ASP A 213 -14.14 35.33 34.57
C ASP A 213 -13.85 36.35 33.46
N ASN A 214 -12.67 36.99 33.38
CA ASN A 214 -12.32 37.81 32.18
C ASN A 214 -11.03 37.41 31.44
N ASP A 215 -10.19 36.54 32.03
CA ASP A 215 -8.95 36.08 31.41
C ASP A 215 -8.90 34.56 31.27
N ILE A 216 -9.87 33.98 30.54
CA ILE A 216 -9.47 32.79 29.79
C ILE A 216 -8.52 33.32 28.72
N PRO A 217 -7.21 32.99 28.72
CA PRO A 217 -6.30 33.50 27.72
C PRO A 217 -6.90 33.18 26.35
N THR A 218 -7.24 34.25 25.61
CA THR A 218 -8.03 34.12 24.40
C THR A 218 -7.15 34.14 23.18
N LEU A 219 -7.50 33.28 22.24
CA LEU A 219 -6.85 33.15 20.95
C LEU A 219 -7.10 34.40 20.11
N SER A 220 -6.04 35.20 19.89
CA SER A 220 -6.08 36.22 18.86
C SER A 220 -5.97 35.54 17.49
N LEU A 221 -7.08 35.47 16.76
CA LEU A 221 -7.10 34.99 15.36
C LEU A 221 -6.49 35.99 14.36
N ALA A 222 -5.71 36.97 14.85
CA ALA A 222 -4.90 37.85 14.01
C ALA A 222 -3.91 37.06 13.16
N ARG A 223 -3.41 35.95 13.71
CA ARG A 223 -2.69 34.92 12.97
C ARG A 223 -3.57 33.66 12.91
N PRO A 224 -3.62 32.96 11.77
CA PRO A 224 -4.33 31.70 11.68
C PRO A 224 -3.78 30.66 12.67
N VAL A 225 -4.66 29.80 13.18
CA VAL A 225 -4.33 28.78 14.17
C VAL A 225 -4.74 27.43 13.62
N THR A 226 -3.77 26.51 13.49
CA THR A 226 -4.01 25.17 12.94
C THR A 226 -4.20 24.16 14.06
N ILE A 227 -5.25 23.36 13.92
CA ILE A 227 -5.56 22.19 14.74
C ILE A 227 -5.43 20.97 13.85
N TYR A 228 -4.90 19.90 14.41
CA TYR A 228 -4.79 18.59 13.74
C TYR A 228 -5.79 17.64 14.40
N THR A 229 -6.43 16.80 13.61
CA THR A 229 -7.35 15.77 14.11
C THR A 229 -7.34 14.57 13.17
N GLU A 230 -7.63 13.40 13.73
CA GLU A 230 -7.75 12.14 13.00
C GLU A 230 -9.14 11.50 13.24
N PRO A 231 -9.63 10.60 12.35
CA PRO A 231 -10.98 10.02 12.43
C PRO A 231 -11.31 9.27 13.74
N GLY A 232 -12.06 9.86 14.66
CA GLY A 232 -12.34 9.32 16.00
C GLY A 232 -11.63 10.09 17.13
N GLU A 233 -10.85 11.12 16.80
CA GLU A 233 -10.19 12.01 17.75
C GLU A 233 -11.03 13.28 18.01
N THR A 234 -10.81 13.89 19.17
CA THR A 234 -11.24 15.25 19.44
C THR A 234 -10.06 16.09 19.89
N SER A 235 -9.75 17.09 19.09
CA SER A 235 -8.74 18.11 19.36
C SER A 235 -9.38 19.40 19.84
N SER A 236 -8.60 20.25 20.50
CA SER A 236 -9.11 21.54 20.99
C SER A 236 -8.03 22.62 20.92
N THR A 237 -8.44 23.86 20.73
CA THR A 237 -7.52 24.99 20.90
C THR A 237 -7.01 25.05 22.33
N ARG A 238 -5.72 25.41 22.49
CA ARG A 238 -5.14 25.60 23.83
C ARG A 238 -5.74 26.78 24.59
N LEU A 239 -6.15 27.80 23.83
CA LEU A 239 -6.72 29.07 24.30
C LEU A 239 -8.19 29.17 23.88
N ALA A 240 -9.00 29.92 24.62
CA ALA A 240 -10.41 30.11 24.27
C ALA A 240 -10.61 31.09 23.13
N VAL A 241 -11.68 30.95 22.35
CA VAL A 241 -12.13 32.03 21.47
C VAL A 241 -13.23 32.80 22.17
N LYS A 242 -13.18 34.14 22.12
CA LYS A 242 -14.17 35.00 22.81
C LYS A 242 -15.57 34.76 22.27
N ARG A 243 -16.56 34.76 23.17
CA ARG A 243 -17.98 34.81 22.79
C ARG A 243 -18.25 35.96 21.81
N GLY A 244 -19.11 35.72 20.83
CA GLY A 244 -19.51 36.69 19.81
C GLY A 244 -18.54 36.82 18.63
N GLN A 245 -17.33 36.26 18.74
CA GLN A 245 -16.36 36.32 17.66
C GLN A 245 -16.79 35.43 16.49
N THR A 246 -16.85 36.01 15.29
CA THR A 246 -16.98 35.25 14.04
C THR A 246 -15.63 34.66 13.64
N ILE A 247 -15.60 33.36 13.38
CA ILE A 247 -14.41 32.58 13.03
C ILE A 247 -14.64 31.99 11.65
N LYS A 248 -13.67 32.15 10.75
CA LYS A 248 -13.59 31.33 9.54
C LYS A 248 -12.85 30.06 9.88
N VAL A 249 -13.52 28.93 9.72
CA VAL A 249 -12.95 27.60 9.84
C VAL A 249 -12.67 27.11 8.43
N THR A 250 -11.42 26.74 8.15
CA THR A 250 -11.04 26.09 6.90
C THR A 250 -10.41 24.75 7.21
N ALA A 251 -11.04 23.67 6.75
CA ALA A 251 -10.58 22.31 6.98
C ALA A 251 -10.07 21.69 5.67
N TYR A 252 -8.98 20.94 5.74
CA TYR A 252 -8.43 20.24 4.58
C TYR A 252 -7.59 19.02 4.95
N GLY A 253 -7.29 18.21 3.94
CA GLY A 253 -6.54 16.96 4.07
C GLY A 253 -7.44 15.74 3.89
N VAL A 254 -6.81 14.58 3.90
CA VAL A 254 -7.46 13.28 3.75
C VAL A 254 -6.87 12.32 4.78
N ALA A 255 -7.68 11.37 5.24
CA ALA A 255 -7.29 10.38 6.23
C ALA A 255 -8.02 9.05 5.99
N ARG A 256 -7.48 7.95 6.49
CA ARG A 256 -8.17 6.66 6.55
C ARG A 256 -8.98 6.52 7.82
N PHE A 257 -10.11 5.83 7.72
CA PHE A 257 -10.93 5.44 8.87
C PHE A 257 -11.32 3.97 8.70
N GLY A 258 -11.14 3.14 9.71
CA GLY A 258 -11.35 1.71 9.55
C GLY A 258 -10.13 0.98 8.99
N PRO A 259 -10.22 -0.36 8.96
CA PRO A 259 -9.15 -1.20 8.48
C PRO A 259 -9.31 -1.33 6.95
N GLY A 260 -8.28 -0.96 6.20
CA GLY A 260 -8.23 -1.11 4.74
C GLY A 260 -7.80 0.16 4.05
N HIS A 261 -7.41 0.06 2.79
CA HIS A 261 -6.87 1.19 2.05
C HIS A 261 -7.93 1.98 1.27
N GLN A 262 -9.15 1.44 1.15
CA GLN A 262 -10.28 2.10 0.48
C GLN A 262 -11.14 2.98 1.38
N LEU A 263 -11.06 2.83 2.71
CA LEU A 263 -11.86 3.64 3.62
C LEU A 263 -11.18 5.00 3.88
N VAL A 264 -11.35 5.91 2.92
CA VAL A 264 -10.73 7.25 2.93
C VAL A 264 -11.80 8.31 3.15
N THR A 265 -11.48 9.31 3.97
CA THR A 265 -12.34 10.44 4.29
C THR A 265 -11.58 11.76 4.15
N ASP A 266 -12.31 12.82 3.85
CA ASP A 266 -11.87 14.20 3.98
C ASP A 266 -12.72 14.89 5.08
N PRO A 267 -12.62 16.21 5.32
CA PRO A 267 -13.41 16.87 6.36
C PRO A 267 -14.94 16.71 6.26
N THR A 268 -15.50 16.37 5.10
CA THR A 268 -16.95 16.31 4.88
C THR A 268 -17.45 15.17 4.00
N CYS A 269 -16.58 14.46 3.28
CA CYS A 269 -16.92 13.45 2.30
C CYS A 269 -16.10 12.19 2.52
N VAL A 270 -16.66 11.07 2.09
CA VAL A 270 -16.08 9.74 2.17
C VAL A 270 -15.92 9.20 0.76
N TRP A 271 -14.81 8.51 0.49
CA TRP A 271 -14.64 7.77 -0.74
C TRP A 271 -15.53 6.52 -0.76
N ASN A 272 -16.29 6.36 -1.83
CA ASN A 272 -17.03 5.14 -2.13
C ASN A 272 -16.31 4.40 -3.27
N ASP A 273 -15.78 3.23 -2.95
CA ASP A 273 -15.03 2.36 -3.85
C ASP A 273 -15.90 1.66 -4.91
N GLU A 274 -17.20 1.49 -4.66
CA GLU A 274 -18.13 0.90 -5.63
C GLU A 274 -18.54 1.89 -6.72
N THR A 275 -18.80 3.15 -6.32
CA THR A 275 -19.20 4.21 -7.26
C THR A 275 -18.01 5.00 -7.80
N GLU A 276 -16.81 4.75 -7.26
CA GLU A 276 -15.56 5.48 -7.50
C GLU A 276 -15.74 7.00 -7.35
N LYS A 277 -16.48 7.42 -6.31
CA LYS A 277 -16.84 8.83 -6.09
C LYS A 277 -16.68 9.22 -4.62
N TRP A 278 -16.45 10.52 -4.43
CA TRP A 278 -16.57 11.16 -3.12
C TRP A 278 -18.03 11.43 -2.82
N GLU A 279 -18.53 10.88 -1.72
CA GLU A 279 -19.93 10.91 -1.31
C GLU A 279 -20.08 11.48 0.10
N LYS A 280 -21.31 11.90 0.43
CA LYS A 280 -21.59 12.55 1.71
C LYS A 280 -21.59 11.60 2.90
N ASN A 281 -21.97 10.35 2.67
CA ASN A 281 -22.13 9.37 3.72
C ASN A 281 -21.38 8.11 3.30
N PRO A 282 -20.70 7.43 4.25
CA PRO A 282 -20.25 6.07 4.00
C PRO A 282 -21.44 5.14 3.73
N ARG A 283 -21.16 4.01 3.06
CA ARG A 283 -22.13 2.91 2.90
C ARG A 283 -22.72 2.49 4.25
N PRO A 284 -24.00 2.07 4.32
CA PRO A 284 -24.65 1.71 5.58
C PRO A 284 -23.87 0.70 6.42
N GLU A 285 -23.29 -0.34 5.80
CA GLU A 285 -22.48 -1.33 6.52
C GLU A 285 -21.19 -0.72 7.10
N VAL A 286 -20.53 0.17 6.35
CA VAL A 286 -19.33 0.88 6.79
C VAL A 286 -19.68 1.83 7.94
N LYS A 287 -20.77 2.59 7.80
CA LYS A 287 -21.27 3.52 8.83
C LYS A 287 -21.63 2.81 10.13
N ALA A 288 -22.30 1.66 10.04
CA ALA A 288 -22.68 0.88 11.21
C ALA A 288 -21.45 0.37 11.98
N ARG A 289 -20.39 -0.02 11.26
CA ARG A 289 -19.19 -0.61 11.86
C ARG A 289 -18.18 0.43 12.34
N TYR A 290 -17.92 1.45 11.54
CA TYR A 290 -16.84 2.43 11.77
C TYR A 290 -17.34 3.84 12.10
N GLY A 291 -18.64 4.08 12.01
CA GLY A 291 -19.23 5.39 12.25
C GLY A 291 -19.14 6.32 11.05
N ASP A 292 -19.66 7.53 11.23
CA ASP A 292 -19.65 8.58 10.22
C ASP A 292 -18.42 9.48 10.42
N PRO A 293 -17.44 9.51 9.49
CA PRO A 293 -16.23 10.28 9.62
C PRO A 293 -16.45 11.75 9.19
N GLU A 294 -17.37 12.43 9.86
CA GLU A 294 -17.73 13.83 9.61
C GLU A 294 -17.00 14.77 10.59
N LEU A 295 -16.45 15.87 10.07
CA LEU A 295 -15.83 16.91 10.91
C LEU A 295 -16.90 17.76 11.60
N ARG A 296 -16.77 17.85 12.93
CA ARG A 296 -17.64 18.66 13.79
C ARG A 296 -16.84 19.69 14.56
N VAL A 297 -17.33 20.93 14.56
CA VAL A 297 -16.77 22.02 15.34
C VAL A 297 -17.74 22.40 16.45
N ASN A 298 -17.29 22.29 17.70
CA ASN A 298 -18.12 22.42 18.89
C ASN A 298 -19.36 21.50 18.85
N GLY A 299 -19.22 20.30 18.28
CA GLY A 299 -20.29 19.30 18.13
C GLY A 299 -21.19 19.49 16.91
N VAL A 300 -21.02 20.56 16.14
CA VAL A 300 -21.86 20.88 14.97
C VAL A 300 -21.11 20.56 13.68
N ALA A 301 -21.78 19.90 12.73
CA ALA A 301 -21.27 19.62 11.40
C ALA A 301 -21.34 20.86 10.49
N ILE A 302 -20.41 21.80 10.71
CA ILE A 302 -20.47 23.13 10.10
C ILE A 302 -20.17 23.14 8.58
N LEU A 303 -19.68 22.01 8.04
CA LEU A 303 -19.32 21.85 6.63
C LEU A 303 -20.31 20.95 5.86
N ALA A 304 -21.34 20.43 6.51
CA ALA A 304 -22.24 19.41 5.96
C ALA A 304 -22.90 19.82 4.63
N SER A 305 -23.15 21.11 4.41
CA SER A 305 -23.73 21.62 3.16
C SER A 305 -22.75 21.77 1.99
N SER A 306 -21.45 21.55 2.20
CA SER A 306 -20.45 21.61 1.11
C SER A 306 -20.71 20.49 0.11
N SER A 307 -20.47 20.68 -1.17
CA SER A 307 -20.56 19.57 -2.14
C SER A 307 -19.32 18.68 -2.09
N CYS A 308 -19.48 17.39 -2.40
CA CYS A 308 -18.36 16.45 -2.49
C CYS A 308 -17.72 16.52 -3.87
N HIS A 309 -16.42 16.82 -3.89
CA HIS A 309 -15.62 16.85 -5.10
C HIS A 309 -14.21 16.33 -4.81
N GLY A 310 -13.61 15.65 -5.78
CA GLY A 310 -12.18 15.34 -5.71
C GLY A 310 -11.31 16.59 -5.86
N GLY A 311 -10.05 16.53 -5.43
CA GLY A 311 -9.05 17.56 -5.72
C GLY A 311 -8.28 18.03 -4.49
N GLN A 312 -8.42 19.29 -4.10
CA GLN A 312 -7.69 19.87 -2.97
C GLN A 312 -8.27 19.47 -1.60
N HIS A 313 -9.52 18.99 -1.55
CA HIS A 313 -10.22 18.62 -0.32
C HIS A 313 -10.20 19.75 0.73
N VAL A 314 -10.53 20.98 0.31
CA VAL A 314 -10.53 22.18 1.17
C VAL A 314 -11.95 22.71 1.30
N TYR A 315 -12.40 22.84 2.54
CA TYR A 315 -13.75 23.29 2.88
C TYR A 315 -13.69 24.45 3.85
N SER A 316 -14.65 25.38 3.77
CA SER A 316 -14.68 26.53 4.68
C SER A 316 -16.09 26.91 5.09
N ALA A 317 -16.25 27.26 6.37
CA ALA A 317 -17.48 27.82 6.91
C ALA A 317 -17.18 28.92 7.94
N LYS A 318 -18.18 29.74 8.24
CA LYS A 318 -18.10 30.74 9.30
C LYS A 318 -18.95 30.29 10.48
N ILE A 319 -18.41 30.41 11.69
CA ILE A 319 -19.14 30.14 12.93
C ILE A 319 -19.09 31.37 13.83
N VAL A 320 -20.12 31.56 14.63
CA VAL A 320 -20.13 32.56 15.71
C VAL A 320 -19.95 31.83 17.03
N GLN A 321 -18.91 32.21 17.78
CA GLN A 321 -18.60 31.55 19.04
C GLN A 321 -19.64 31.89 20.11
N LYS A 322 -20.40 30.90 20.58
CA LYS A 322 -21.52 31.13 21.51
C LYS A 322 -21.09 31.39 22.97
N ARG A 323 -19.91 30.90 23.38
CA ARG A 323 -19.36 31.02 24.73
C ARG A 323 -17.85 31.22 24.68
N THR A 324 -17.26 31.94 25.63
CA THR A 324 -15.79 32.08 25.69
C THR A 324 -15.18 30.75 26.13
N THR A 325 -14.83 29.89 25.17
CA THR A 325 -14.31 28.54 25.42
C THR A 325 -13.33 28.15 24.31
N PRO A 326 -12.46 27.15 24.54
CA PRO A 326 -11.75 26.49 23.45
C PRO A 326 -12.69 26.03 22.34
N ILE A 327 -12.22 26.09 21.10
CA ILE A 327 -12.89 25.47 19.97
C ILE A 327 -12.53 23.99 19.99
N LYS A 328 -13.55 23.14 20.07
CA LYS A 328 -13.40 21.69 19.93
C LYS A 328 -13.58 21.30 18.47
N VAL A 329 -12.66 20.51 17.95
CA VAL A 329 -12.74 19.93 16.62
C VAL A 329 -12.75 18.42 16.82
N THR A 330 -13.82 17.78 16.39
CA THR A 330 -13.99 16.33 16.44
C THR A 330 -14.08 15.83 15.02
N MET A 331 -13.25 14.87 14.66
CA MET A 331 -13.46 14.09 13.45
C MET A 331 -14.16 12.80 13.87
N GLY A 332 -15.31 12.49 13.27
CA GLY A 332 -15.97 11.20 13.49
C GLY A 332 -15.19 10.02 12.92
N GLY A 333 -15.78 8.83 12.90
CA GLY A 333 -15.11 7.60 12.47
C GLY A 333 -14.39 6.87 13.60
N ARG A 334 -13.79 5.71 13.30
CA ARG A 334 -13.03 4.84 14.22
C ARG A 334 -11.88 4.15 13.48
N ASP A 335 -11.01 3.49 14.24
CA ASP A 335 -9.91 2.64 13.74
C ASP A 335 -8.98 3.37 12.77
N GLN A 336 -8.26 4.36 13.30
CA GLN A 336 -7.34 5.24 12.56
C GLN A 336 -6.06 4.51 12.17
N GLN A 337 -5.60 4.71 10.93
CA GLN A 337 -4.34 4.14 10.44
C GLN A 337 -3.41 5.20 9.84
N ASP A 338 -3.87 5.96 8.83
CA ASP A 338 -3.01 6.89 8.08
C ASP A 338 -3.68 8.22 7.72
N GLY A 339 -2.88 9.27 7.56
CA GLY A 339 -3.32 10.60 7.12
C GLY A 339 -3.88 11.47 8.24
N LEU A 340 -4.13 12.75 7.94
CA LEU A 340 -4.55 13.72 8.97
C LEU A 340 -5.36 14.88 8.42
N ILE A 341 -6.37 15.29 9.19
CA ILE A 341 -7.22 16.45 8.89
C ILE A 341 -6.67 17.69 9.60
N ARG A 342 -6.48 18.76 8.84
CA ARG A 342 -6.00 20.05 9.32
C ARG A 342 -7.15 21.04 9.34
N VAL A 343 -7.34 21.72 10.46
CA VAL A 343 -8.39 22.73 10.64
C VAL A 343 -7.76 24.06 11.03
N VAL A 344 -7.85 25.04 10.14
CA VAL A 344 -7.32 26.39 10.34
C VAL A 344 -8.44 27.31 10.80
N LEU A 345 -8.28 27.86 12.00
CA LEU A 345 -9.13 28.91 12.55
C LEU A 345 -8.53 30.26 12.21
N SER A 346 -9.31 31.15 11.62
CA SER A 346 -8.85 32.49 11.22
C SER A 346 -9.95 33.53 11.33
N ARG A 347 -9.58 34.82 11.18
CA ARG A 347 -10.57 35.90 11.02
C ARG A 347 -11.37 35.71 9.71
N PRO A 348 -12.62 36.18 9.63
CA PRO A 348 -13.45 36.06 8.44
C PRO A 348 -12.83 36.62 7.16
N THR A 349 -12.01 37.67 7.29
CA THR A 349 -11.33 38.37 6.19
C THR A 349 -9.93 37.81 5.88
N ALA A 350 -9.44 36.83 6.65
CA ALA A 350 -8.12 36.28 6.43
C ALA A 350 -8.05 35.48 5.11
N ASN A 351 -7.05 35.80 4.29
CA ASN A 351 -6.68 34.98 3.15
C ASN A 351 -5.59 33.99 3.59
N ILE A 352 -5.92 32.71 3.58
CA ILE A 352 -5.00 31.63 3.98
C ILE A 352 -4.70 30.67 2.83
N GLY A 353 -5.19 30.95 1.62
CA GLY A 353 -5.09 30.02 0.49
C GLY A 353 -3.66 29.64 0.14
N SER A 354 -2.73 30.60 0.21
CA SER A 354 -1.29 30.36 -0.02
C SER A 354 -0.61 29.53 1.07
N SER A 355 -1.22 29.40 2.24
CA SER A 355 -0.73 28.58 3.36
C SER A 355 -1.27 27.15 3.33
N ILE A 356 -2.22 26.83 2.45
CA ILE A 356 -2.76 25.49 2.29
C ILE A 356 -1.85 24.76 1.29
N PRO A 357 -1.23 23.63 1.69
CA PRO A 357 -0.45 22.80 0.77
C PRO A 357 -1.32 22.37 -0.40
N LYS A 358 -0.77 22.46 -1.61
CA LYS A 358 -1.44 21.88 -2.77
C LYS A 358 -1.44 20.36 -2.63
N ALA A 359 -2.57 19.73 -2.91
CA ALA A 359 -2.62 18.29 -3.12
C ALA A 359 -1.53 17.87 -4.13
N PRO A 360 -0.79 16.78 -3.86
CA PRO A 360 0.26 16.28 -4.75
C PRO A 360 -0.26 16.10 -6.17
N THR A 361 0.59 16.26 -7.18
CA THR A 361 0.22 15.93 -8.57
C THR A 361 -0.03 14.44 -8.69
N ALA A 362 -1.05 14.05 -9.46
CA ALA A 362 -1.33 12.65 -9.74
C ALA A 362 -0.18 12.05 -10.55
N ALA A 363 0.31 10.88 -10.14
CA ALA A 363 0.93 9.99 -11.11
C ALA A 363 -0.13 9.66 -12.18
N ARG A 364 0.27 9.65 -13.44
CA ARG A 364 -0.62 9.28 -14.54
C ARG A 364 -0.58 7.77 -14.69
N ALA A 365 -1.75 7.16 -14.85
CA ALA A 365 -1.83 5.76 -15.27
C ALA A 365 -1.13 5.57 -16.63
N PRO A 366 -0.64 4.35 -16.92
CA PRO A 366 -0.07 4.02 -18.22
C PRO A 366 -0.99 4.44 -19.37
N LEU A 367 -0.40 5.12 -20.36
CA LEU A 367 -1.14 5.62 -21.52
C LEU A 367 -1.44 4.48 -22.50
N VAL A 368 -2.53 4.65 -23.25
CA VAL A 368 -2.81 3.81 -24.41
C VAL A 368 -1.66 3.93 -25.41
N ARG A 369 -1.16 2.79 -25.86
CA ARG A 369 -0.12 2.69 -26.89
C ARG A 369 -0.71 1.91 -28.06
N SER A 370 -0.42 2.36 -29.28
CA SER A 370 -0.77 1.58 -30.46
C SER A 370 0.01 0.27 -30.46
N PRO A 371 -0.63 -0.86 -30.83
CA PRO A 371 0.07 -2.11 -30.99
C PRO A 371 1.22 -1.99 -31.99
N ILE A 372 2.32 -2.69 -31.74
CA ILE A 372 3.43 -2.78 -32.68
C ILE A 372 3.17 -3.95 -33.62
N ALA A 373 3.48 -3.80 -34.90
CA ALA A 373 3.36 -4.89 -35.86
C ALA A 373 4.16 -6.13 -35.40
N GLY A 374 3.54 -7.30 -35.50
CA GLY A 374 4.19 -8.60 -35.34
C GLY A 374 3.72 -9.53 -36.46
N SER A 375 4.61 -10.43 -36.90
CA SER A 375 4.31 -11.43 -37.92
C SER A 375 3.59 -12.65 -37.33
N VAL A 376 4.04 -13.10 -36.15
CA VAL A 376 3.54 -14.30 -35.48
C VAL A 376 2.29 -14.00 -34.67
N ARG A 377 1.24 -14.80 -34.84
CA ARG A 377 -0.07 -14.62 -34.21
C ARG A 377 -0.24 -15.53 -33.00
N ALA A 378 -0.60 -14.94 -31.86
CA ALA A 378 -0.75 -15.68 -30.61
C ALA A 378 -1.91 -16.69 -30.65
N VAL A 379 -1.55 -17.96 -30.45
CA VAL A 379 -2.42 -19.01 -29.92
C VAL A 379 -2.33 -19.02 -28.39
N ARG A 380 -1.09 -19.04 -27.88
CA ARG A 380 -0.71 -18.80 -26.48
C ARG A 380 0.50 -17.89 -26.47
N ASP A 381 0.53 -16.94 -25.56
CA ASP A 381 1.67 -16.04 -25.34
C ASP A 381 1.90 -15.87 -23.83
N ASP A 382 3.06 -16.28 -23.33
CA ASP A 382 3.43 -16.30 -21.91
C ASP A 382 4.49 -15.23 -21.62
N VAL A 383 4.05 -14.04 -21.24
CA VAL A 383 4.93 -12.87 -21.12
C VAL A 383 5.33 -12.66 -19.67
N THR A 384 6.62 -12.53 -19.41
CA THR A 384 7.11 -12.14 -18.08
C THR A 384 7.33 -10.64 -18.03
N LEU A 385 6.66 -9.96 -17.10
CA LEU A 385 6.90 -8.57 -16.76
C LEU A 385 7.76 -8.51 -15.49
N ASP A 386 9.04 -8.18 -15.64
CA ASP A 386 9.94 -7.94 -14.51
C ASP A 386 9.56 -6.63 -13.80
N GLY A 387 9.58 -6.61 -12.47
CA GLY A 387 9.23 -5.42 -11.70
C GLY A 387 10.14 -4.22 -11.98
N ARG A 388 11.39 -4.46 -12.40
CA ARG A 388 12.34 -3.41 -12.76
C ARG A 388 12.13 -2.84 -14.14
N ASP A 389 11.30 -3.47 -14.98
CA ASP A 389 10.98 -2.94 -16.30
C ASP A 389 9.79 -1.99 -16.20
N PRO A 390 9.85 -0.78 -16.80
CA PRO A 390 8.73 0.16 -16.79
C PRO A 390 7.54 -0.31 -17.65
N GLY A 391 7.72 -1.41 -18.37
CA GLY A 391 6.74 -2.06 -19.23
C GLY A 391 7.42 -2.88 -20.32
N THR A 392 6.71 -3.86 -20.83
CA THR A 392 7.14 -4.73 -21.94
C THR A 392 6.05 -4.81 -23.01
N TRP A 393 6.27 -5.61 -24.03
CA TRP A 393 5.27 -5.96 -25.05
C TRP A 393 4.98 -7.45 -24.96
N SER A 394 3.77 -7.87 -25.35
CA SER A 394 3.50 -9.28 -25.62
C SER A 394 4.52 -9.84 -26.61
N ASP A 395 4.92 -11.10 -26.54
CA ASP A 395 5.96 -11.62 -27.43
C ASP A 395 5.43 -11.86 -28.85
N GLN A 396 4.17 -12.29 -28.94
CA GLN A 396 3.45 -12.51 -30.19
C GLN A 396 2.36 -11.45 -30.42
N ALA A 397 1.91 -11.32 -31.67
CA ALA A 397 0.84 -10.39 -32.03
C ALA A 397 -0.53 -10.98 -31.70
N LEU A 398 -1.38 -10.18 -31.05
CA LEU A 398 -2.78 -10.52 -30.85
C LEU A 398 -3.61 -10.06 -32.07
N GLU A 399 -4.68 -10.79 -32.38
CA GLU A 399 -5.54 -10.50 -33.53
C GLU A 399 -6.75 -9.62 -33.16
N ALA A 400 -7.00 -8.57 -33.94
CA ALA A 400 -8.16 -7.70 -33.77
C ALA A 400 -9.48 -8.49 -33.84
N GLY A 401 -10.36 -8.28 -32.86
CA GLY A 401 -11.67 -8.91 -32.81
C GLY A 401 -11.68 -10.37 -32.35
N VAL A 402 -10.52 -10.97 -32.05
CA VAL A 402 -10.41 -12.31 -31.46
C VAL A 402 -10.47 -12.21 -29.93
N GLU A 403 -11.15 -13.17 -29.29
CA GLU A 403 -11.19 -13.26 -27.83
C GLU A 403 -10.00 -14.05 -27.29
N TYR A 404 -9.37 -13.47 -26.27
CA TYR A 404 -8.30 -14.08 -25.49
C TYR A 404 -8.70 -14.14 -24.02
N LYS A 405 -8.43 -15.26 -23.36
CA LYS A 405 -8.44 -15.38 -21.91
C LYS A 405 -7.07 -14.94 -21.42
N VAL A 406 -7.03 -13.86 -20.65
CA VAL A 406 -5.80 -13.33 -20.06
C VAL A 406 -5.71 -13.79 -18.62
N THR A 407 -4.65 -14.53 -18.30
CA THR A 407 -4.35 -14.95 -16.93
C THR A 407 -3.12 -14.21 -16.44
N VAL A 408 -3.26 -13.47 -15.34
CA VAL A 408 -2.16 -12.76 -14.68
C VAL A 408 -1.86 -13.48 -13.37
N SER A 409 -0.60 -13.81 -13.14
CA SER A 409 -0.16 -14.48 -11.92
C SER A 409 1.20 -13.99 -11.43
N GLY A 410 1.51 -14.26 -10.17
CA GLY A 410 2.76 -13.81 -9.54
C GLY A 410 2.57 -12.53 -8.73
N THR A 411 3.68 -11.99 -8.20
CA THR A 411 3.66 -10.78 -7.38
C THR A 411 4.90 -9.94 -7.60
N GLN A 412 4.73 -8.63 -7.58
CA GLN A 412 5.81 -7.64 -7.56
C GLN A 412 5.74 -6.77 -6.31
N ARG A 413 6.89 -6.37 -5.78
CA ARG A 413 6.97 -5.26 -4.83
C ARG A 413 7.21 -3.98 -5.61
N ILE A 414 6.39 -2.96 -5.35
CA ILE A 414 6.44 -1.66 -6.06
C ILE A 414 6.87 -0.50 -5.15
N ALA A 415 6.93 -0.74 -3.84
CA ALA A 415 7.52 0.16 -2.86
C ALA A 415 7.74 -0.59 -1.54
N ARG A 416 8.43 0.02 -0.58
CA ARG A 416 8.56 -0.54 0.77
C ARG A 416 7.19 -0.79 1.41
N GLY A 417 6.88 -2.05 1.71
CA GLY A 417 5.61 -2.45 2.32
C GLY A 417 4.43 -2.49 1.33
N VAL A 418 4.69 -2.28 0.03
CA VAL A 418 3.67 -2.27 -1.02
C VAL A 418 3.97 -3.32 -2.08
N ALA A 419 3.01 -4.19 -2.34
CA ALA A 419 3.14 -5.24 -3.36
C ALA A 419 1.87 -5.31 -4.21
N THR A 420 1.96 -5.94 -5.38
CA THR A 420 0.82 -6.12 -6.29
C THR A 420 0.92 -7.46 -7.02
N ASP A 421 -0.23 -7.99 -7.44
CA ASP A 421 -0.36 -9.13 -8.35
C ASP A 421 -0.98 -8.72 -9.70
N GLY A 422 -0.98 -7.41 -10.00
CA GLY A 422 -1.56 -6.83 -11.21
C GLY A 422 -3.07 -6.56 -11.14
N GLN A 423 -3.79 -7.09 -10.14
CA GLN A 423 -5.21 -6.78 -9.91
C GLN A 423 -5.44 -6.19 -8.52
N CYS A 424 -4.82 -6.79 -7.52
CA CYS A 424 -4.85 -6.40 -6.12
C CYS A 424 -3.59 -5.63 -5.73
N LEU A 425 -3.75 -4.77 -4.73
CA LEU A 425 -2.66 -4.04 -4.10
C LEU A 425 -2.56 -4.49 -2.64
N SER A 426 -1.35 -4.77 -2.20
CA SER A 426 -0.98 -4.99 -0.81
C SER A 426 -0.38 -3.72 -0.23
N ILE A 427 -0.88 -3.24 0.91
CA ILE A 427 -0.23 -2.20 1.72
C ILE A 427 -0.06 -2.74 3.13
N ASP A 428 1.18 -2.77 3.61
CA ASP A 428 1.57 -3.32 4.92
C ASP A 428 1.05 -4.76 5.15
N GLY A 429 1.07 -5.56 4.08
CA GLY A 429 0.69 -6.97 4.09
C GLY A 429 -0.82 -7.23 3.91
N ARG A 430 -1.64 -6.17 3.80
CA ARG A 430 -3.07 -6.32 3.53
C ARG A 430 -3.38 -6.15 2.05
N TRP A 431 -3.91 -7.20 1.44
CA TRP A 431 -4.32 -7.26 0.03
C TRP A 431 -5.79 -6.84 -0.17
N GLU A 432 -6.06 -5.92 -1.10
CA GLU A 432 -7.41 -5.63 -1.59
C GLU A 432 -7.42 -5.40 -3.12
N ARG A 433 -8.56 -5.70 -3.76
CA ARG A 433 -8.78 -5.62 -5.22
C ARG A 433 -8.68 -4.21 -5.82
N GLN A 434 -8.74 -3.19 -4.97
CA GLN A 434 -8.57 -1.82 -5.36
C GLN A 434 -7.69 -1.16 -4.33
N GLY A 435 -6.72 -0.37 -4.77
CA GLY A 435 -5.82 0.29 -3.85
C GLY A 435 -5.15 1.51 -4.41
N SER A 436 -4.84 2.45 -3.53
CA SER A 436 -4.02 3.59 -3.89
C SER A 436 -3.03 3.87 -2.79
N MET A 437 -1.79 4.13 -3.20
CA MET A 437 -0.76 4.71 -2.34
C MET A 437 -1.00 6.21 -2.09
N ASP A 438 -1.92 6.84 -2.82
CA ASP A 438 -2.28 8.25 -2.68
C ASP A 438 -3.70 8.41 -2.13
N LEU A 439 -3.80 8.88 -0.88
CA LEU A 439 -5.07 9.12 -0.20
C LEU A 439 -5.91 10.23 -0.87
N TYR A 440 -5.31 11.12 -1.66
CA TYR A 440 -6.07 12.12 -2.43
C TYR A 440 -6.73 11.50 -3.67
N ARG A 441 -6.30 10.29 -4.06
CA ARG A 441 -6.75 9.58 -5.26
C ARG A 441 -6.98 8.09 -4.95
N PRO A 442 -7.92 7.78 -4.05
CA PRO A 442 -8.21 6.39 -3.68
C PRO A 442 -8.62 5.50 -4.86
N GLY A 443 -9.20 6.08 -5.92
CA GLY A 443 -9.55 5.38 -7.16
C GLY A 443 -8.43 5.20 -8.20
N ALA A 444 -7.19 5.64 -7.94
CA ALA A 444 -6.10 5.56 -8.91
C ALA A 444 -5.65 4.11 -9.22
N THR A 445 -5.97 3.14 -8.36
CA THR A 445 -5.69 1.71 -8.58
C THR A 445 -4.21 1.44 -8.87
N HIS A 446 -3.34 2.09 -8.11
CA HIS A 446 -1.89 1.85 -8.17
C HIS A 446 -1.58 0.36 -7.98
N GLY A 447 -0.55 -0.13 -8.66
CA GLY A 447 -0.19 -1.55 -8.76
C GLY A 447 -0.97 -2.34 -9.81
N ALA A 448 -2.09 -1.84 -10.34
CA ALA A 448 -2.82 -2.56 -11.38
C ALA A 448 -1.99 -2.71 -12.67
N LEU A 449 -2.13 -3.85 -13.33
CA LEU A 449 -1.63 -4.12 -14.68
C LEU A 449 -2.48 -3.35 -15.70
N TYR A 450 -1.83 -2.84 -16.74
CA TYR A 450 -2.45 -2.21 -17.89
C TYR A 450 -2.02 -2.96 -19.16
N ILE A 451 -3.00 -3.29 -20.00
CA ILE A 451 -2.85 -3.91 -21.31
C ILE A 451 -3.30 -2.88 -22.34
N ASP A 452 -2.40 -2.42 -23.21
CA ASP A 452 -2.61 -1.30 -24.14
C ASP A 452 -3.15 -0.03 -23.45
N GLY A 453 -2.67 0.25 -22.23
CA GLY A 453 -3.15 1.38 -21.43
C GLY A 453 -4.58 1.24 -20.91
N VAL A 454 -5.19 0.06 -21.03
CA VAL A 454 -6.46 -0.28 -20.39
C VAL A 454 -6.18 -1.12 -19.14
N ARG A 455 -6.76 -0.72 -18.01
CA ARG A 455 -6.61 -1.43 -16.74
C ARG A 455 -7.14 -2.86 -16.85
N PHE A 456 -6.31 -3.83 -16.45
CA PHE A 456 -6.70 -5.21 -16.23
C PHE A 456 -7.72 -5.30 -15.10
N LYS A 457 -8.84 -6.02 -15.33
CA LYS A 457 -9.93 -6.20 -14.36
C LYS A 457 -10.26 -7.68 -14.21
N GLY A 458 -9.25 -8.45 -13.80
CA GLY A 458 -9.37 -9.90 -13.62
C GLY A 458 -10.22 -10.29 -12.42
N SER A 459 -10.82 -11.48 -12.53
CA SER A 459 -11.47 -12.19 -11.43
C SER A 459 -10.54 -13.28 -10.91
N ALA A 460 -10.46 -13.41 -9.59
CA ALA A 460 -9.72 -14.50 -8.97
C ALA A 460 -10.43 -15.86 -9.21
N PRO A 461 -9.70 -16.99 -9.13
CA PRO A 461 -10.27 -18.33 -9.14
C PRO A 461 -11.39 -18.50 -8.09
N ALA A 462 -12.34 -19.41 -8.35
CA ALA A 462 -13.51 -19.60 -7.49
C ALA A 462 -13.14 -20.06 -6.06
N GLU A 463 -12.02 -20.75 -5.93
CA GLU A 463 -11.42 -21.20 -4.67
C GLU A 463 -10.77 -20.06 -3.85
N ASP A 464 -10.54 -18.88 -4.44
CA ASP A 464 -10.02 -17.71 -3.74
C ASP A 464 -11.12 -16.94 -3.03
N LEU A 465 -11.37 -17.30 -1.77
CA LEU A 465 -12.41 -16.70 -0.94
C LEU A 465 -12.20 -15.21 -0.64
N THR A 466 -10.97 -14.70 -0.80
CA THR A 466 -10.65 -13.28 -0.54
C THR A 466 -10.63 -12.46 -1.82
N GLY A 467 -10.49 -13.13 -2.97
CA GLY A 467 -10.29 -12.53 -4.27
C GLY A 467 -8.88 -11.98 -4.51
N CYS A 468 -7.89 -12.24 -3.62
CA CYS A 468 -6.49 -11.82 -3.76
C CYS A 468 -5.48 -12.81 -3.13
N MET A 469 -5.92 -13.94 -2.57
CA MET A 469 -5.06 -14.88 -1.81
C MET A 469 -4.21 -15.74 -2.74
N LEU A 470 -4.71 -16.08 -3.93
CA LEU A 470 -4.02 -16.95 -4.86
C LEU A 470 -3.10 -16.20 -5.84
N HIS A 471 -3.09 -14.87 -5.82
CA HIS A 471 -2.27 -14.03 -6.69
C HIS A 471 -2.37 -14.45 -8.16
N SER A 472 -3.58 -14.78 -8.58
CA SER A 472 -3.90 -15.23 -9.93
C SER A 472 -5.28 -14.70 -10.29
N HIS A 473 -5.39 -14.12 -11.48
CA HIS A 473 -6.60 -13.42 -11.92
C HIS A 473 -6.82 -13.63 -13.41
N THR A 474 -8.08 -13.74 -13.83
CA THR A 474 -8.43 -13.98 -15.22
C THR A 474 -9.45 -12.98 -15.73
N MET A 475 -9.28 -12.48 -16.95
CA MET A 475 -10.32 -11.76 -17.69
C MET A 475 -10.36 -12.18 -19.16
N THR A 476 -11.44 -11.84 -19.85
CA THR A 476 -11.48 -11.84 -21.31
C THR A 476 -10.93 -10.53 -21.85
N TYR A 477 -10.07 -10.60 -22.87
CA TYR A 477 -9.54 -9.48 -23.62
C TYR A 477 -9.81 -9.64 -25.11
N ARG A 478 -10.24 -8.57 -25.77
CA ARG A 478 -10.52 -8.55 -27.20
C ARG A 478 -9.83 -7.34 -27.84
N PRO A 479 -8.68 -7.53 -28.51
CA PRO A 479 -7.93 -6.44 -29.13
C PRO A 479 -8.78 -5.71 -30.19
N THR A 480 -8.61 -4.40 -30.29
CA THR A 480 -9.27 -3.58 -31.34
C THR A 480 -8.41 -3.44 -32.60
N GLU A 481 -7.09 -3.55 -32.44
CA GLU A 481 -6.09 -3.53 -33.51
C GLU A 481 -5.20 -4.75 -33.37
N SER A 482 -4.71 -5.29 -34.49
CA SER A 482 -3.81 -6.44 -34.48
C SER A 482 -2.37 -5.98 -34.23
N GLY A 483 -1.64 -6.71 -33.38
CA GLY A 483 -0.25 -6.42 -33.08
C GLY A 483 0.16 -6.89 -31.69
N ARG A 484 1.44 -6.68 -31.35
CA ARG A 484 1.97 -6.89 -30.01
C ARG A 484 1.43 -5.79 -29.10
N VAL A 485 0.92 -6.18 -27.93
CA VAL A 485 0.24 -5.28 -27.00
C VAL A 485 1.16 -4.85 -25.87
N ALA A 486 1.03 -3.60 -25.42
CA ALA A 486 1.87 -3.05 -24.36
C ALA A 486 1.39 -3.51 -22.97
N LEU A 487 2.32 -3.94 -22.12
CA LEU A 487 2.08 -4.38 -20.75
C LEU A 487 2.84 -3.48 -19.78
N SER A 488 2.18 -2.99 -18.73
CA SER A 488 2.83 -2.17 -17.70
C SER A 488 2.06 -2.19 -16.39
N VAL A 489 2.77 -2.09 -15.26
CA VAL A 489 2.17 -1.91 -13.94
C VAL A 489 2.09 -0.42 -13.62
N PHE A 490 0.97 0.02 -13.03
CA PHE A 490 0.83 1.41 -12.61
C PHE A 490 1.56 1.68 -11.30
N ASP A 491 2.84 2.00 -11.42
CA ASP A 491 3.72 2.36 -10.31
C ASP A 491 3.91 3.89 -10.21
N PRO A 492 3.42 4.55 -9.14
CA PRO A 492 3.59 5.98 -8.94
C PRO A 492 4.95 6.38 -8.38
N THR A 493 5.74 5.43 -7.87
CA THR A 493 7.05 5.67 -7.25
C THR A 493 8.22 5.43 -8.21
N GLY A 494 7.95 4.80 -9.35
CA GLY A 494 8.98 4.39 -10.31
C GLY A 494 9.47 2.98 -10.02
N ASN A 495 10.24 2.42 -10.94
CA ASN A 495 10.58 0.99 -11.00
C ASN A 495 11.96 0.63 -10.42
N ASP A 496 12.72 1.62 -9.95
CA ASP A 496 14.12 1.42 -9.51
C ASP A 496 14.23 0.57 -8.23
N ASP A 497 13.22 0.58 -7.37
CA ASP A 497 13.16 -0.18 -6.12
C ASP A 497 12.30 -1.45 -6.18
N ASN A 498 11.86 -1.81 -7.39
CA ASN A 498 10.97 -2.94 -7.59
C ASN A 498 11.70 -4.28 -7.59
N ASP A 499 10.98 -5.33 -7.18
CA ASP A 499 11.40 -6.71 -7.30
C ASP A 499 10.22 -7.67 -7.57
N GLY A 500 10.55 -8.90 -7.95
CA GLY A 500 9.58 -9.90 -8.39
C GLY A 500 9.14 -9.70 -9.83
N SER A 501 8.17 -10.50 -10.25
CA SER A 501 7.64 -10.47 -11.62
C SER A 501 6.16 -10.86 -11.64
N LEU A 502 5.47 -10.42 -12.69
CA LEU A 502 4.16 -10.93 -13.07
C LEU A 502 4.31 -11.75 -14.34
N THR A 503 3.57 -12.84 -14.45
CA THR A 503 3.39 -13.59 -15.69
C THR A 503 2.01 -13.27 -16.24
N VAL A 504 1.96 -12.79 -17.49
CA VAL A 504 0.75 -12.48 -18.23
C VAL A 504 0.63 -13.47 -19.37
N ARG A 505 -0.31 -14.41 -19.23
CA ARG A 505 -0.64 -15.40 -20.27
C ARG A 505 -1.83 -14.94 -21.09
N PHE A 506 -1.70 -14.91 -22.40
CA PHE A 506 -2.81 -14.80 -23.34
C PHE A 506 -3.13 -16.17 -23.92
N ASP A 507 -4.34 -16.67 -23.71
CA ASP A 507 -4.84 -17.91 -24.32
C ASP A 507 -5.94 -17.56 -25.32
N ARG A 508 -5.78 -17.90 -26.60
CA ARG A 508 -6.83 -17.70 -27.59
C ARG A 508 -8.06 -18.55 -27.24
N VAL A 509 -9.23 -17.92 -27.19
CA VAL A 509 -10.52 -18.58 -26.94
C VAL A 509 -11.24 -18.88 -28.26
N THR A 510 -11.10 -17.99 -29.25
CA THR A 510 -11.74 -18.19 -30.55
C THR A 510 -11.01 -19.28 -31.36
N PRO A 511 -11.68 -20.36 -31.79
CA PRO A 511 -11.09 -21.38 -32.64
C PRO A 511 -10.49 -20.79 -33.93
N VAL A 512 -9.45 -21.43 -34.41
CA VAL A 512 -8.79 -21.14 -35.68
C VAL A 512 -9.56 -21.82 -36.79
N ALA A 513 -9.80 -21.08 -37.87
CA ALA A 513 -10.46 -21.64 -39.04
C ALA A 513 -9.59 -22.73 -39.69
N LEU A 514 -10.12 -23.95 -39.77
CA LEU A 514 -9.47 -25.03 -40.51
C LEU A 514 -9.58 -24.80 -42.03
N PRO A 515 -8.61 -25.28 -42.83
CA PRO A 515 -8.71 -25.27 -44.27
C PRO A 515 -9.98 -25.98 -44.75
N THR A 516 -10.69 -25.38 -45.70
CA THR A 516 -11.97 -25.92 -46.19
C THR A 516 -11.78 -27.30 -46.82
N ALA A 517 -12.82 -28.15 -46.70
CA ALA A 517 -12.87 -29.45 -47.37
C ALA A 517 -12.50 -29.33 -48.86
N ALA A 518 -11.88 -30.37 -49.43
CA ALA A 518 -11.67 -30.40 -50.87
C ALA A 518 -13.02 -30.32 -51.61
N PRO A 519 -13.12 -29.73 -52.81
CA PRO A 519 -14.37 -29.69 -53.54
C PRO A 519 -14.94 -31.09 -53.78
N ALA A 520 -16.27 -31.24 -53.72
CA ALA A 520 -16.92 -32.48 -54.13
C ALA A 520 -16.82 -32.66 -55.65
N GLU A 521 -16.72 -33.90 -56.10
CA GLU A 521 -16.62 -34.27 -57.52
C GLU A 521 -17.67 -35.33 -57.88
N ASP A 522 -18.14 -35.31 -59.14
CA ASP A 522 -18.93 -36.41 -59.68
C ASP A 522 -18.06 -37.66 -59.88
N VAL A 523 -18.63 -38.84 -59.61
CA VAL A 523 -17.90 -40.12 -59.74
C VAL A 523 -17.51 -40.38 -61.19
N GLY A 524 -16.20 -40.33 -61.45
CA GLY A 524 -15.62 -40.57 -62.76
C GLY A 524 -15.21 -42.03 -63.02
N ARG A 525 -14.66 -42.27 -64.22
CA ARG A 525 -14.08 -43.56 -64.65
C ARG A 525 -12.54 -43.56 -64.66
N SER A 526 -11.92 -42.46 -64.28
CA SER A 526 -10.47 -42.31 -64.24
C SER A 526 -9.84 -43.20 -63.16
N THR A 527 -8.54 -43.45 -63.30
CA THR A 527 -7.78 -44.36 -62.43
C THR A 527 -7.66 -43.89 -60.98
N ASP A 528 -7.92 -42.62 -60.73
CA ASP A 528 -7.98 -42.00 -59.41
C ASP A 528 -9.17 -42.46 -58.54
N TRP A 529 -10.31 -42.81 -59.16
CA TRP A 529 -11.49 -43.40 -58.49
C TRP A 529 -11.32 -44.87 -58.14
N THR A 530 -10.38 -45.56 -58.80
CA THR A 530 -10.11 -47.00 -58.60
C THR A 530 -8.79 -47.27 -57.89
N ARG A 531 -7.90 -46.27 -57.78
CA ARG A 531 -6.61 -46.34 -57.08
C ARG A 531 -6.78 -46.86 -55.65
N THR A 532 -6.06 -47.92 -55.28
CA THR A 532 -6.19 -48.61 -53.98
C THR A 532 -5.48 -47.88 -52.83
N SER A 533 -4.41 -47.14 -53.14
CA SER A 533 -3.70 -46.33 -52.16
C SER A 533 -3.11 -45.06 -52.77
N ASP A 534 -2.88 -44.06 -51.93
CA ASP A 534 -2.23 -42.79 -52.27
C ASP A 534 -1.19 -42.45 -51.22
N ALA A 535 -0.07 -41.85 -51.62
CA ALA A 535 0.99 -41.44 -50.69
C ALA A 535 1.55 -40.09 -51.13
N PHE A 536 1.63 -39.15 -50.19
CA PHE A 536 2.12 -37.79 -50.43
C PHE A 536 2.61 -37.15 -49.13
N THR A 537 3.37 -36.07 -49.26
CA THR A 537 3.84 -35.28 -48.11
C THR A 537 2.96 -34.06 -47.92
N VAL A 538 2.61 -33.73 -46.68
CA VAL A 538 1.89 -32.49 -46.30
C VAL A 538 2.89 -31.53 -45.66
N PRO A 539 3.31 -30.46 -46.35
CA PRO A 539 4.21 -29.46 -45.78
C PRO A 539 3.52 -28.67 -44.67
N ALA A 540 4.22 -28.43 -43.57
CA ALA A 540 3.67 -27.69 -42.43
C ALA A 540 3.47 -26.20 -42.74
N ASN A 541 4.21 -25.65 -43.69
CA ASN A 541 4.16 -24.24 -44.10
C ASN A 541 3.14 -23.95 -45.23
N ASP A 542 2.28 -24.92 -45.56
CA ASP A 542 1.27 -24.74 -46.60
C ASP A 542 -0.13 -24.57 -45.99
N PRO A 543 -0.69 -23.34 -45.97
CA PRO A 543 -2.01 -23.09 -45.39
C PRO A 543 -3.15 -23.81 -46.11
N ALA A 544 -2.95 -24.23 -47.37
CA ALA A 544 -3.93 -25.00 -48.10
C ALA A 544 -3.80 -26.52 -47.83
N GLY A 545 -2.70 -26.96 -47.22
CA GLY A 545 -2.36 -28.38 -47.09
C GLY A 545 -2.23 -29.08 -48.45
N ARG A 546 -2.64 -30.34 -48.53
CA ARG A 546 -2.57 -31.16 -49.75
C ARG A 546 -3.87 -31.85 -50.03
N ILE A 547 -4.24 -31.92 -51.30
CA ILE A 547 -5.40 -32.66 -51.78
C ILE A 547 -4.92 -34.01 -52.30
N SER A 548 -5.57 -35.08 -51.87
CA SER A 548 -5.27 -36.43 -52.33
C SER A 548 -5.53 -36.55 -53.84
N SER A 549 -4.69 -37.31 -54.51
CA SER A 549 -4.91 -37.69 -55.90
C SER A 549 -5.89 -38.86 -56.03
N MET A 550 -6.06 -39.65 -54.96
CA MET A 550 -7.12 -40.65 -54.85
C MET A 550 -8.47 -40.00 -54.57
N ARG A 551 -9.54 -40.51 -55.20
CA ARG A 551 -10.92 -40.12 -54.90
C ARG A 551 -11.64 -41.20 -54.10
N LEU A 552 -12.47 -40.76 -53.16
CA LEU A 552 -13.36 -41.59 -52.37
C LEU A 552 -14.80 -41.37 -52.81
N LYS A 553 -15.62 -42.41 -52.65
CA LYS A 553 -17.06 -42.34 -52.87
C LYS A 553 -17.74 -42.15 -51.52
N THR A 554 -18.78 -41.32 -51.45
CA THR A 554 -19.57 -41.12 -50.24
C THR A 554 -19.98 -42.46 -49.62
N GLY A 555 -19.83 -42.58 -48.30
CA GLY A 555 -20.14 -43.77 -47.52
C GLY A 555 -19.10 -44.90 -47.60
N ARG A 556 -17.99 -44.72 -48.33
CA ARG A 556 -16.89 -45.69 -48.36
C ARG A 556 -15.79 -45.32 -47.38
N GLY A 557 -15.24 -46.34 -46.73
CA GLY A 557 -14.15 -46.22 -45.78
C GLY A 557 -12.78 -46.16 -46.47
N ALA A 558 -11.86 -45.46 -45.82
CA ALA A 558 -10.44 -45.51 -46.09
C ALA A 558 -9.68 -45.39 -44.76
N THR A 559 -8.52 -46.02 -44.70
CA THR A 559 -7.59 -45.89 -43.59
C THR A 559 -6.47 -44.92 -43.97
N ILE A 560 -6.29 -43.86 -43.18
CA ILE A 560 -5.26 -42.84 -43.38
C ILE A 560 -4.16 -43.07 -42.36
N TYR A 561 -2.91 -43.15 -42.81
CA TYR A 561 -1.72 -43.28 -41.97
C TYR A 561 -0.90 -41.99 -42.07
N VAL A 562 -0.35 -41.56 -40.95
CA VAL A 562 0.54 -40.40 -40.86
C VAL A 562 1.81 -40.79 -40.10
N ASP A 563 2.94 -40.28 -40.58
CA ASP A 563 4.26 -40.44 -39.97
C ASP A 563 5.05 -39.13 -40.00
N GLY A 564 5.61 -38.74 -38.86
CA GLY A 564 6.58 -37.67 -38.73
C GLY A 564 6.17 -36.56 -37.77
N THR A 565 7.12 -35.66 -37.54
CA THR A 565 6.98 -34.44 -36.76
C THR A 565 7.27 -33.23 -37.65
N VAL A 566 6.73 -32.08 -37.28
CA VAL A 566 7.00 -30.79 -37.91
C VAL A 566 7.19 -29.73 -36.83
N ASP A 567 7.97 -28.70 -37.12
CA ASP A 567 8.14 -27.56 -36.22
C ASP A 567 7.12 -26.49 -36.59
N VAL A 568 6.40 -25.97 -35.60
CA VAL A 568 5.33 -24.96 -35.77
C VAL A 568 5.66 -23.62 -35.11
N SER A 569 6.85 -23.51 -34.52
CA SER A 569 7.51 -22.29 -34.08
C SER A 569 8.94 -22.65 -33.65
N ASP A 570 9.71 -21.68 -33.15
CA ASP A 570 11.07 -21.90 -32.65
C ASP A 570 11.14 -22.85 -31.43
N ASP A 571 10.04 -23.01 -30.69
CA ASP A 571 9.97 -23.77 -29.43
C ASP A 571 8.90 -24.87 -29.41
N LEU A 572 8.08 -25.01 -30.46
CA LEU A 572 7.05 -26.04 -30.55
C LEU A 572 7.24 -26.97 -31.75
N THR A 573 7.28 -28.27 -31.46
CA THR A 573 7.22 -29.35 -32.44
C THR A 573 5.90 -30.10 -32.27
N THR A 574 5.25 -30.47 -33.36
CA THR A 574 3.99 -31.23 -33.35
C THR A 574 4.08 -32.49 -34.22
N ASP A 575 3.20 -33.45 -33.96
CA ASP A 575 2.93 -34.58 -34.83
C ASP A 575 1.46 -34.53 -35.31
N ALA A 576 0.89 -35.65 -35.77
CA ALA A 576 -0.49 -35.63 -36.28
C ALA A 576 -1.54 -35.30 -35.21
N SER A 577 -1.25 -35.59 -33.93
CA SER A 577 -2.21 -35.59 -32.82
C SER A 577 -1.73 -34.82 -31.59
N CYS A 578 -0.41 -34.69 -31.40
CA CYS A 578 0.17 -34.18 -30.17
C CYS A 578 1.17 -33.07 -30.45
N VAL A 579 1.25 -32.12 -29.52
CA VAL A 579 2.26 -31.07 -29.50
C VAL A 579 3.26 -31.31 -28.38
N GLN A 580 4.53 -31.00 -28.63
CA GLN A 580 5.58 -31.03 -27.64
C GLN A 580 5.53 -29.75 -26.80
N ASN A 581 5.24 -29.90 -25.52
CA ASN A 581 5.30 -28.84 -24.52
C ASN A 581 6.41 -29.19 -23.51
N ASP A 582 7.48 -28.39 -23.51
CA ASP A 582 8.76 -28.72 -22.87
C ASP A 582 9.30 -30.10 -23.30
N TRP A 583 9.36 -31.04 -22.35
CA TRP A 583 9.87 -32.40 -22.55
C TRP A 583 8.75 -33.44 -22.73
N ARG A 584 7.48 -33.00 -22.81
CA ARG A 584 6.31 -33.89 -22.85
C ARG A 584 5.48 -33.65 -24.10
N TRP A 585 5.03 -34.74 -24.69
CA TRP A 585 4.01 -34.72 -25.74
C TRP A 585 2.63 -34.76 -25.08
N VAL A 586 1.77 -33.81 -25.45
CA VAL A 586 0.41 -33.69 -24.92
C VAL A 586 -0.59 -33.69 -26.06
N THR A 587 -1.73 -34.35 -25.87
CA THR A 587 -2.85 -34.35 -26.83
C THR A 587 -3.67 -33.07 -26.78
N ASP A 588 -3.65 -32.37 -25.64
CA ASP A 588 -4.39 -31.13 -25.41
C ASP A 588 -3.41 -30.11 -24.84
N PHE A 589 -3.25 -28.98 -25.53
CA PHE A 589 -2.41 -27.87 -25.09
C PHE A 589 -3.09 -27.06 -23.96
N GLY A 590 -4.30 -27.44 -23.56
CA GLY A 590 -5.11 -26.78 -22.54
C GLY A 590 -5.58 -25.41 -22.99
N LEU A 591 -5.88 -25.26 -24.28
CA LEU A 591 -6.34 -23.99 -24.84
C LEU A 591 -7.80 -23.76 -24.46
N ALA A 592 -8.14 -22.50 -24.19
CA ALA A 592 -9.49 -22.12 -23.82
C ALA A 592 -10.52 -22.33 -24.96
N SER A 593 -10.05 -22.42 -26.21
CA SER A 593 -10.88 -22.74 -27.39
C SER A 593 -11.37 -24.19 -27.43
N GLY A 594 -10.70 -25.10 -26.72
CA GLY A 594 -10.95 -26.55 -26.81
C GLY A 594 -10.64 -27.17 -28.17
N GLN A 595 -9.89 -26.46 -29.03
CA GLN A 595 -9.41 -26.97 -30.32
C GLN A 595 -7.99 -27.50 -30.16
N ASP A 596 -7.73 -28.69 -30.72
CA ASP A 596 -6.39 -29.27 -30.80
C ASP A 596 -5.62 -28.63 -31.96
N LEU A 597 -5.13 -27.41 -31.72
CA LEU A 597 -4.25 -26.71 -32.65
C LEU A 597 -2.95 -27.48 -32.85
N PHE A 598 -2.37 -27.33 -34.03
CA PHE A 598 -1.22 -28.08 -34.52
C PHE A 598 -1.49 -29.56 -34.83
N GLY A 599 -2.75 -30.00 -34.76
CA GLY A 599 -3.20 -31.29 -35.28
C GLY A 599 -3.38 -31.30 -36.81
N LEU A 600 -3.35 -32.49 -37.40
CA LEU A 600 -3.63 -32.68 -38.82
C LEU A 600 -5.14 -32.85 -39.07
N ALA A 601 -5.77 -31.84 -39.66
CA ALA A 601 -7.16 -31.88 -40.07
C ALA A 601 -7.36 -32.72 -41.34
N VAL A 602 -8.51 -33.41 -41.41
CA VAL A 602 -8.93 -34.21 -42.56
C VAL A 602 -10.23 -33.65 -43.14
N ASP A 603 -10.13 -33.16 -44.36
CA ASP A 603 -11.23 -32.64 -45.17
C ASP A 603 -12.05 -31.54 -44.47
N GLY A 604 -11.34 -30.62 -43.81
CA GLY A 604 -11.92 -29.49 -43.07
C GLY A 604 -12.52 -29.86 -41.71
N GLN A 605 -12.20 -31.05 -41.20
CA GLN A 605 -12.62 -31.51 -39.89
C GLN A 605 -11.41 -31.73 -39.00
N ASP A 606 -11.55 -31.36 -37.74
CA ASP A 606 -10.69 -31.83 -36.66
C ASP A 606 -10.99 -33.32 -36.39
N VAL A 607 -9.97 -34.13 -36.14
CA VAL A 607 -10.10 -35.60 -36.09
C VAL A 607 -9.27 -36.22 -34.98
N ASP A 608 -9.84 -37.24 -34.34
CA ASP A 608 -9.15 -38.03 -33.33
C ASP A 608 -8.20 -39.06 -33.98
N TRP A 609 -6.92 -38.70 -34.07
CA TRP A 609 -5.88 -39.62 -34.52
C TRP A 609 -5.60 -40.70 -33.49
N LEU A 610 -5.59 -41.97 -33.93
CA LEU A 610 -5.24 -43.10 -33.08
C LEU A 610 -3.77 -43.48 -33.26
N THR A 611 -3.11 -43.93 -32.19
CA THR A 611 -1.75 -44.47 -32.25
C THR A 611 -1.67 -45.67 -33.21
N SER A 612 -0.65 -45.70 -34.06
CA SER A 612 -0.52 -46.70 -35.14
C SER A 612 -0.48 -48.16 -34.64
N ARG A 613 0.12 -48.40 -33.48
CA ARG A 613 0.35 -49.76 -32.95
C ARG A 613 -0.84 -50.31 -32.19
N ASN A 614 -1.45 -49.49 -31.34
CA ASN A 614 -2.47 -49.94 -30.39
C ASN A 614 -3.87 -49.43 -30.71
N ARG A 615 -4.01 -48.53 -31.70
CA ARG A 615 -5.29 -47.93 -32.10
C ARG A 615 -6.02 -47.25 -30.94
N GLN A 616 -5.26 -46.56 -30.09
CA GLN A 616 -5.76 -45.82 -28.92
C GLN A 616 -5.54 -44.32 -29.11
N SER A 617 -6.38 -43.49 -28.50
CA SER A 617 -6.12 -42.05 -28.36
C SER A 617 -4.88 -41.81 -27.49
N GLY A 618 -4.20 -40.69 -27.71
CA GLY A 618 -2.93 -40.38 -27.05
C GLY A 618 -1.76 -40.24 -28.01
N CYS A 619 -0.62 -39.81 -27.47
CA CYS A 619 0.60 -39.61 -28.25
C CYS A 619 1.33 -40.94 -28.53
N ASP A 620 1.70 -41.20 -29.79
CA ASP A 620 2.59 -42.31 -30.16
C ASP A 620 4.03 -41.82 -30.12
N TYR A 621 4.88 -42.41 -29.26
CA TYR A 621 6.31 -42.09 -29.17
C TYR A 621 7.10 -42.30 -30.48
N ARG A 622 6.50 -42.98 -31.48
CA ARG A 622 7.06 -43.13 -32.84
C ARG A 622 6.53 -42.09 -33.82
N HIS A 623 5.66 -41.19 -33.39
CA HIS A 623 5.00 -40.16 -34.20
C HIS A 623 4.27 -40.75 -35.42
N LYS A 624 3.60 -41.90 -35.19
CA LYS A 624 2.86 -42.64 -36.20
C LYS A 624 1.41 -42.82 -35.79
N TYR A 625 0.52 -42.33 -36.64
CA TYR A 625 -0.91 -42.28 -36.36
C TYR A 625 -1.73 -42.89 -37.48
N VAL A 626 -2.97 -43.20 -37.15
CA VAL A 626 -3.92 -43.78 -38.07
C VAL A 626 -5.34 -43.32 -37.77
N LEU A 627 -6.12 -43.11 -38.83
CA LEU A 627 -7.52 -42.73 -38.79
C LEU A 627 -8.32 -43.64 -39.73
N HIS A 628 -9.43 -44.17 -39.24
CA HIS A 628 -10.44 -44.79 -40.11
C HIS A 628 -11.46 -43.71 -40.50
N TYR A 629 -11.47 -43.34 -41.77
CA TYR A 629 -12.27 -42.24 -42.30
C TYR A 629 -13.36 -42.78 -43.23
N THR A 630 -14.61 -42.37 -42.98
CA THR A 630 -15.72 -42.64 -43.90
C THR A 630 -16.02 -41.40 -44.72
N ALA A 631 -15.91 -41.51 -46.05
CA ALA A 631 -16.10 -40.36 -46.92
C ALA A 631 -17.52 -39.79 -46.83
N THR A 632 -17.62 -38.50 -46.51
CA THR A 632 -18.89 -37.77 -46.44
C THR A 632 -19.31 -37.20 -47.80
N LYS A 633 -18.36 -37.11 -48.74
CA LYS A 633 -18.58 -36.67 -50.12
C LYS A 633 -17.82 -37.54 -51.13
N ASN A 634 -18.25 -37.44 -52.38
CA ASN A 634 -17.51 -37.94 -53.52
C ASN A 634 -16.37 -36.95 -53.83
N GLY A 635 -15.17 -37.47 -54.09
CA GLY A 635 -14.02 -36.66 -54.50
C GLY A 635 -12.79 -36.90 -53.63
N PRO A 636 -11.78 -36.01 -53.72
CA PRO A 636 -10.56 -36.15 -52.96
C PRO A 636 -10.72 -35.67 -51.50
N LEU A 637 -9.71 -35.94 -50.68
CA LEU A 637 -9.59 -35.45 -49.32
C LEU A 637 -8.52 -34.36 -49.25
N ARG A 638 -8.78 -33.31 -48.49
CA ARG A 638 -7.73 -32.37 -48.09
C ARG A 638 -7.11 -32.82 -46.76
N ILE A 639 -5.80 -32.83 -46.66
CA ILE A 639 -5.08 -33.04 -45.40
C ILE A 639 -4.25 -31.79 -45.15
N ALA A 640 -4.44 -31.15 -44.00
CA ALA A 640 -3.79 -29.88 -43.69
C ALA A 640 -3.50 -29.73 -42.20
N LEU A 641 -2.38 -29.09 -41.88
CA LEU A 641 -2.05 -28.71 -40.51
C LEU A 641 -2.95 -27.56 -40.06
N ALA A 642 -3.52 -27.67 -38.87
CA ALA A 642 -4.29 -26.60 -38.23
C ALA A 642 -3.33 -25.59 -37.57
N ASP A 643 -3.14 -24.43 -38.19
CA ASP A 643 -2.24 -23.38 -37.69
C ASP A 643 -2.78 -21.96 -37.97
N LEU A 644 -2.30 -20.97 -37.23
CA LEU A 644 -2.53 -19.55 -37.45
C LEU A 644 -1.38 -18.87 -38.19
N ASP A 645 -0.15 -19.33 -37.98
CA ASP A 645 1.02 -18.85 -38.71
C ASP A 645 1.66 -20.05 -39.41
N TYR A 646 1.79 -19.94 -40.73
CA TYR A 646 2.42 -20.97 -41.55
C TYR A 646 3.82 -20.55 -41.98
N GLY A 647 4.22 -19.30 -41.68
CA GLY A 647 5.48 -18.71 -42.13
C GLY A 647 6.68 -19.14 -41.30
N ASP A 648 6.46 -19.52 -40.04
CA ASP A 648 7.43 -20.08 -39.09
C ASP A 648 7.45 -21.61 -39.08
N ASN A 649 6.51 -22.26 -39.77
CA ASN A 649 6.44 -23.70 -39.86
C ASN A 649 7.56 -24.30 -40.72
N SER A 650 8.09 -25.46 -40.30
CA SER A 650 9.10 -26.20 -41.04
C SER A 650 8.89 -27.71 -41.00
N GLY A 651 9.30 -28.40 -42.07
CA GLY A 651 9.13 -29.85 -42.22
C GLY A 651 7.84 -30.26 -42.93
N SER A 652 7.58 -31.58 -42.95
CA SER A 652 6.42 -32.16 -43.62
C SER A 652 6.05 -33.52 -43.03
N PHE A 653 4.75 -33.81 -42.99
CA PHE A 653 4.23 -35.13 -42.65
C PHE A 653 4.23 -36.06 -43.86
N ASN A 654 4.49 -37.34 -43.64
CA ASN A 654 4.26 -38.38 -44.64
C ASN A 654 2.86 -38.96 -44.44
N VAL A 655 2.02 -38.87 -45.47
CA VAL A 655 0.63 -39.34 -45.41
C VAL A 655 0.41 -40.45 -46.42
N SER A 656 -0.29 -41.51 -46.00
CA SER A 656 -0.73 -42.59 -46.88
C SER A 656 -2.22 -42.88 -46.67
N ILE A 657 -3.00 -42.91 -47.75
CA ILE A 657 -4.42 -43.25 -47.72
C ILE A 657 -4.58 -44.62 -48.37
N VAL A 658 -5.30 -45.54 -47.74
CA VAL A 658 -5.57 -46.89 -48.24
C VAL A 658 -7.07 -47.12 -48.23
N ARG A 659 -7.65 -47.52 -49.36
CA ARG A 659 -9.09 -47.88 -49.40
C ARG A 659 -9.32 -49.16 -48.58
N ASP A 660 -10.41 -49.19 -47.82
CA ASP A 660 -10.84 -50.38 -47.08
C ASP A 660 -11.35 -51.51 -47.99
#